data_AF-A0A2D5MUJ3-F1
#
_entry.id   AF-A0A2D5MUJ3-F1
#
_cell.length_a   1.000
_cell.length_b   1.000
_cell.length_c   1.000
_cell.angle_alpha   90.00
_cell.angle_beta   90.00
_cell.angle_gamma   90.00
#
_symmetry.space_group_name_H-M   'P 1'
#
loop_
_entity.id
_entity.type
_entity.pdbx_description
1 polymer ?
#
loop_
_entity_poly.entity_id
_entity_poly.type
_entity_poly.pdbx_seq_one_letter_code
_entity_poly.pdbx_strand_id
1 'polypeptide(L)'
;MNSISYKIALQLFISLVFLNSIAGASTFSVGVSKVDVTPDMPVLLAGYGGRLTEHEGVDTSLWARAMVIGDKKPIAIVVLDNCGISQIVTDRLVKRLAKHGLNADQLVVAATHTHNAPTLIGYAPIVWKGRTTKEQDDRVESYTRLVIEKMEQAVVDALAKREPMSLEWALGRATFGGNRRIISSGNWVGFGFQRNAPVDHSLPVLFAKDSKGNIRAVWANYACHCTTVGSRNRIGGDWAGYANAWIENEFGKAVSLMTIGCGADIGPQPSGSLAIAENHGKAIAEEAKRLFAHKTIKLTQMPSVITRSISLPLMKPKPRDYWEKQLQSGGFHHQLAKAMLARLDTNGEISDEVNYPLSVWKFGNELAIVFLAGEVVVDYSVRLKRELDWSRVWINGWANDMPGYIPSRRILLEGGYEADFSQVYYEQPSRYASSVEDKLVNAVKEMVGLEFRSKPDQEPAPFHKPPSGEELMLVRLSNWVADSRSKDEKDLIKKIRKLVKSAQVSEVNIKSDAHEETEWNNYSGDFVHRSFIRQQTADMEVKWDVPIILNQYDSTHVYVFTGGLGWQSEPETRGFLLSVQHEEKIEFDVTKKLSHWVSNDGTVEMIYLPTWESGVDSGGFFFVSLINIPPNNNGVLEFSVRSLGNGSRRWFALDTKGPSLNQIRKLAQALD
;
A
#
# COMPACT_ATOMS: atom_id res chain seq x y z
N MET A 1 -4.95 68.10 -35.38
CA MET A 1 -4.55 67.55 -34.06
C MET A 1 -5.21 66.21 -33.71
N ASN A 2 -5.63 65.35 -34.66
CA ASN A 2 -6.39 64.12 -34.34
C ASN A 2 -5.75 62.78 -34.78
N SER A 3 -4.56 62.76 -35.37
CA SER A 3 -3.92 61.51 -35.84
C SER A 3 -2.89 60.92 -34.84
N ILE A 4 -2.25 61.78 -34.04
CA ILE A 4 -1.20 61.35 -33.10
C ILE A 4 -1.80 60.72 -31.83
N SER A 5 -2.95 61.22 -31.37
CA SER A 5 -3.63 60.71 -30.17
C SER A 5 -4.19 59.29 -30.34
N TYR A 6 -4.57 58.89 -31.56
CA TYR A 6 -5.08 57.54 -31.83
C TYR A 6 -3.97 56.47 -31.86
N LYS A 7 -2.76 56.81 -32.32
CA LYS A 7 -1.63 55.85 -32.31
C LYS A 7 -1.10 55.58 -30.90
N ILE A 8 -1.10 56.60 -30.04
CA ILE A 8 -0.69 56.46 -28.62
C ILE A 8 -1.75 55.67 -27.83
N ALA A 9 -3.04 55.92 -28.06
CA ALA A 9 -4.12 55.16 -27.42
C ALA A 9 -4.14 53.68 -27.86
N LEU A 10 -3.88 53.38 -29.14
CA LEU A 10 -3.83 52.00 -29.63
C LEU A 10 -2.59 51.24 -29.14
N GLN A 11 -1.43 51.89 -29.02
CA GLN A 11 -0.25 51.28 -28.40
C GLN A 11 -0.45 51.05 -26.89
N LEU A 12 -1.09 51.96 -26.16
CA LEU A 12 -1.43 51.78 -24.74
C LEU A 12 -2.48 50.66 -24.53
N PHE A 13 -3.43 50.50 -25.46
CA PHE A 13 -4.42 49.41 -25.40
C PHE A 13 -3.82 48.05 -25.73
N ILE A 14 -2.90 47.97 -26.71
CA ILE A 14 -2.16 46.72 -27.00
C ILE A 14 -1.19 46.40 -25.84
N SER A 15 -0.61 47.40 -25.17
CA SER A 15 0.20 47.19 -23.96
C SER A 15 -0.64 46.68 -22.79
N LEU A 16 -1.86 47.21 -22.58
CA LEU A 16 -2.76 46.77 -21.51
C LEU A 16 -3.41 45.40 -21.79
N VAL A 17 -3.62 45.02 -23.04
CA VAL A 17 -4.18 43.71 -23.42
C VAL A 17 -3.12 42.60 -23.37
N PHE A 18 -1.83 42.91 -23.51
CA PHE A 18 -0.74 41.95 -23.25
C PHE A 18 -0.29 41.88 -21.78
N LEU A 19 -0.80 42.75 -20.89
CA LEU A 19 -0.51 42.73 -19.45
C LEU A 19 -1.48 41.88 -18.62
N ASN A 20 -2.53 41.34 -19.23
CA ASN A 20 -3.46 40.41 -18.57
C ASN A 20 -3.46 39.06 -19.28
N SER A 21 -2.87 38.06 -18.60
CA SER A 21 -2.85 36.61 -18.91
C SER A 21 -1.50 36.01 -19.30
N ILE A 22 -0.38 36.51 -18.74
CA ILE A 22 0.58 35.55 -18.19
C ILE A 22 0.11 35.33 -16.76
N ALA A 23 -0.71 34.30 -16.54
CA ALA A 23 -0.88 33.76 -15.21
C ALA A 23 0.51 33.27 -14.77
N GLY A 24 1.27 34.16 -14.11
CA GLY A 24 2.57 33.82 -13.55
C GLY A 24 2.40 32.56 -12.71
N ALA A 25 3.27 31.59 -12.89
CA ALA A 25 3.25 30.39 -12.07
C ALA A 25 3.23 30.82 -10.60
N SER A 26 2.23 30.36 -9.84
CA SER A 26 2.15 30.62 -8.40
C SER A 26 3.40 30.04 -7.74
N THR A 27 4.28 30.92 -7.28
CA THR A 27 5.46 30.55 -6.50
C THR A 27 5.22 30.82 -5.03
N PHE A 28 5.74 29.95 -4.18
CA PHE A 28 5.71 30.05 -2.74
C PHE A 28 7.14 30.25 -2.23
N SER A 29 7.29 30.97 -1.13
CA SER A 29 8.56 31.03 -0.42
C SER A 29 8.78 29.69 0.29
N VAL A 30 9.68 28.86 -0.24
CA VAL A 30 9.91 27.49 0.24
C VAL A 30 11.37 27.32 0.61
N GLY A 31 11.62 26.75 1.78
CA GLY A 31 12.96 26.44 2.23
C GLY A 31 13.02 25.02 2.76
N VAL A 32 14.15 24.35 2.53
CA VAL A 32 14.37 22.97 2.95
C VAL A 32 15.74 22.78 3.57
N SER A 33 15.84 21.81 4.48
CA SER A 33 17.09 21.46 5.13
C SER A 33 17.10 20.01 5.58
N LYS A 34 18.30 19.50 5.84
CA LYS A 34 18.55 18.18 6.41
C LYS A 34 19.68 18.28 7.42
N VAL A 35 19.49 17.70 8.59
CA VAL A 35 20.45 17.72 9.71
C VAL A 35 20.63 16.29 10.23
N ASP A 36 21.87 15.87 10.45
CA ASP A 36 22.21 14.54 11.00
C ASP A 36 21.81 14.45 12.48
N VAL A 37 21.15 13.36 12.84
CA VAL A 37 20.71 13.03 14.21
C VAL A 37 21.20 11.66 14.66
N THR A 38 22.17 11.08 13.97
CA THR A 38 22.79 9.80 14.33
C THR A 38 23.48 9.96 15.69
N PRO A 39 23.17 9.12 16.69
CA PRO A 39 23.84 9.20 17.98
C PRO A 39 25.32 8.79 17.85
N ASP A 40 26.19 9.51 18.56
CA ASP A 40 27.61 9.18 18.77
C ASP A 40 27.85 8.52 20.14
N MET A 41 26.77 8.26 20.88
CA MET A 41 26.75 7.69 22.21
C MET A 41 25.93 6.41 22.24
N PRO A 42 26.24 5.46 23.17
CA PRO A 42 25.37 4.32 23.39
C PRO A 42 23.95 4.76 23.76
N VAL A 43 22.95 4.11 23.18
CA VAL A 43 21.54 4.38 23.46
C VAL A 43 20.67 3.19 23.04
N LEU A 44 19.53 3.00 23.73
CA LEU A 44 18.54 1.96 23.42
C LEU A 44 17.74 2.32 22.16
N LEU A 45 17.41 1.33 21.33
CA LEU A 45 16.60 1.49 20.12
C LEU A 45 15.11 1.24 20.37
N ALA A 46 14.23 2.08 19.83
CA ALA A 46 12.77 1.98 19.98
C ALA A 46 12.11 0.96 19.05
N GLY A 47 10.96 0.40 19.48
CA GLY A 47 10.10 -0.47 18.67
C GLY A 47 10.08 -1.91 19.16
N TYR A 48 11.22 -2.61 19.12
CA TYR A 48 11.31 -4.00 19.57
C TYR A 48 11.71 -4.13 21.05
N GLY A 49 10.74 -4.42 21.93
CA GLY A 49 10.95 -4.61 23.36
C GLY A 49 11.80 -5.82 23.77
N GLY A 50 12.21 -6.66 22.81
CA GLY A 50 13.16 -7.76 23.01
C GLY A 50 14.64 -7.32 22.99
N ARG A 51 14.95 -6.10 22.53
CA ARG A 51 16.31 -5.55 22.64
C ARG A 51 16.54 -5.07 24.08
N LEU A 52 17.49 -5.68 24.77
CA LEU A 52 17.78 -5.37 26.19
C LEU A 52 19.06 -4.54 26.36
N THR A 53 19.80 -4.34 25.28
CA THR A 53 21.08 -3.64 25.25
C THR A 53 21.03 -2.48 24.28
N GLU A 54 22.00 -1.59 24.41
CA GLU A 54 22.20 -0.46 23.50
C GLU A 54 22.57 -0.95 22.10
N HIS A 55 22.48 -0.05 21.10
CA HIS A 55 22.78 -0.40 19.72
C HIS A 55 24.21 -0.94 19.53
N GLU A 56 24.37 -1.85 18.57
CA GLU A 56 25.63 -2.52 18.25
C GLU A 56 26.42 -1.81 17.13
N GLY A 57 25.86 -0.73 16.58
CA GLY A 57 26.50 0.13 15.59
C GLY A 57 25.51 0.80 14.66
N VAL A 58 26.02 1.38 13.58
CA VAL A 58 25.27 2.15 12.59
C VAL A 58 25.35 1.44 11.23
N ASP A 59 24.20 1.15 10.63
CA ASP A 59 24.09 0.70 9.24
C ASP A 59 23.88 1.89 8.29
N THR A 60 23.04 2.86 8.68
CA THR A 60 22.81 4.11 7.93
C THR A 60 22.59 5.28 8.91
N SER A 61 22.96 6.49 8.49
CA SER A 61 22.71 7.71 9.27
C SER A 61 21.20 8.00 9.40
N LEU A 62 20.83 8.60 10.52
CA LEU A 62 19.49 9.13 10.78
C LEU A 62 19.45 10.63 10.57
N TRP A 63 18.33 11.17 10.14
CA TRP A 63 18.22 12.60 9.86
C TRP A 63 16.91 13.22 10.38
N ALA A 64 17.00 14.52 10.72
CA ALA A 64 15.86 15.42 10.77
C ALA A 64 15.82 16.22 9.45
N ARG A 65 14.68 16.19 8.76
CA ARG A 65 14.50 16.84 7.47
C ARG A 65 13.31 17.79 7.54
N ALA A 66 13.52 19.05 7.16
CA ALA A 66 12.50 20.08 7.29
C ALA A 66 12.15 20.71 5.95
N MET A 67 10.86 21.03 5.80
CA MET A 67 10.33 21.89 4.75
C MET A 67 9.49 22.98 5.38
N VAL A 68 9.74 24.23 4.96
CA VAL A 68 9.01 25.42 5.41
C VAL A 68 8.40 26.11 4.20
N ILE A 69 7.13 26.48 4.30
CA ILE A 69 6.36 27.11 3.21
C ILE A 69 5.74 28.42 3.71
N GLY A 70 5.89 29.49 2.93
CA GLY A 70 5.34 30.82 3.16
C GLY A 70 6.34 31.80 3.77
N ASP A 71 6.06 33.10 3.62
CA ASP A 71 6.86 34.19 4.20
C ASP A 71 6.32 34.62 5.57
N LYS A 72 5.12 35.21 5.56
CA LYS A 72 4.39 35.68 6.75
C LYS A 72 3.51 34.56 7.27
N LYS A 73 3.67 34.20 8.55
CA LYS A 73 3.06 33.01 9.17
C LYS A 73 3.40 31.72 8.40
N PRO A 74 4.68 31.36 8.31
CA PRO A 74 5.08 30.14 7.62
C PRO A 74 4.47 28.92 8.30
N ILE A 75 4.36 27.84 7.54
CA ILE A 75 4.10 26.51 8.07
C ILE A 75 5.35 25.65 7.88
N ALA A 76 5.56 24.68 8.76
CA ALA A 76 6.72 23.82 8.76
C ALA A 76 6.30 22.37 8.97
N ILE A 77 6.95 21.47 8.23
CA ILE A 77 7.02 20.06 8.59
C ILE A 77 8.47 19.70 8.89
N VAL A 78 8.68 18.94 9.96
CA VAL A 78 9.93 18.24 10.22
C VAL A 78 9.66 16.75 10.31
N VAL A 79 10.39 15.97 9.52
CA VAL A 79 10.33 14.52 9.48
C VAL A 79 11.60 13.98 10.12
N LEU A 80 11.44 13.16 11.16
CA LEU A 80 12.53 12.53 11.87
C LEU A 80 12.65 11.04 11.48
N ASP A 81 13.86 10.59 11.16
CA ASP A 81 14.17 9.16 11.10
C ASP A 81 14.15 8.57 12.53
N ASN A 82 12.96 8.26 13.03
CA ASN A 82 12.74 7.65 14.34
C ASN A 82 11.50 6.73 14.33
N CYS A 83 11.31 5.96 15.39
CA CYS A 83 10.17 5.08 15.57
C CYS A 83 8.88 5.89 15.87
N GLY A 84 8.96 6.95 16.66
CA GLY A 84 7.81 7.82 16.87
C GLY A 84 8.13 9.00 17.76
N ILE A 85 7.26 9.99 17.75
CA ILE A 85 7.42 11.24 18.49
C ILE A 85 6.25 11.37 19.46
N SER A 86 6.55 11.44 20.75
CA SER A 86 5.55 11.70 21.78
C SER A 86 5.18 13.19 21.82
N GLN A 87 3.98 13.51 22.32
CA GLN A 87 3.54 14.88 22.56
C GLN A 87 4.57 15.71 23.34
N ILE A 88 5.25 15.10 24.33
CA ILE A 88 6.29 15.76 25.14
C ILE A 88 7.43 16.29 24.26
N VAL A 89 7.87 15.50 23.27
CA VAL A 89 8.94 15.89 22.34
C VAL A 89 8.45 17.00 21.41
N THR A 90 7.23 16.87 20.87
CA THR A 90 6.60 17.91 20.03
C THR A 90 6.46 19.23 20.78
N ASP A 91 5.95 19.23 22.01
CA ASP A 91 5.75 20.43 22.83
C ASP A 91 7.07 21.14 23.14
N ARG A 92 8.11 20.36 23.48
CA ARG A 92 9.46 20.91 23.70
C ARG A 92 10.00 21.57 22.43
N LEU A 93 9.78 20.98 21.26
CA LEU A 93 10.19 21.58 19.98
C LEU A 93 9.39 22.85 19.64
N VAL A 94 8.06 22.82 19.78
CA VAL A 94 7.19 24.00 19.58
C VAL A 94 7.64 25.16 20.45
N LYS A 95 7.91 24.91 21.75
CA LYS A 95 8.38 25.95 22.68
C LYS A 95 9.68 26.62 22.21
N ARG A 96 10.59 25.86 21.60
CA ARG A 96 11.85 26.38 21.05
C ARG A 96 11.64 27.18 19.77
N LEU A 97 10.75 26.71 18.90
CA LEU A 97 10.43 27.34 17.62
C LEU A 97 9.54 28.59 17.72
N ALA A 98 8.85 28.80 18.84
CA ALA A 98 8.00 29.98 19.06
C ALA A 98 8.76 31.31 18.86
N LYS A 99 10.03 31.38 19.29
CA LYS A 99 10.89 32.57 19.08
C LYS A 99 11.25 32.82 17.60
N HIS A 100 11.03 31.83 16.74
CA HIS A 100 11.22 31.89 15.29
C HIS A 100 9.90 32.11 14.52
N GLY A 101 8.79 32.36 15.22
CA GLY A 101 7.49 32.65 14.60
C GLY A 101 6.70 31.43 14.13
N LEU A 102 7.03 30.24 14.67
CA LEU A 102 6.31 28.99 14.44
C LEU A 102 5.67 28.51 15.75
N ASN A 103 4.33 28.50 15.77
CA ASN A 103 3.53 27.95 16.87
C ASN A 103 3.05 26.52 16.54
N ALA A 104 2.35 25.89 17.48
CA ALA A 104 1.85 24.51 17.34
C ALA A 104 0.94 24.30 16.11
N ASP A 105 0.10 25.28 15.77
CA ASP A 105 -0.80 25.25 14.61
C ASP A 105 -0.07 25.44 13.27
N GLN A 106 1.22 25.74 13.29
CA GLN A 106 2.06 25.93 12.11
C GLN A 106 3.09 24.81 11.93
N LEU A 107 3.19 23.86 12.86
CA LEU A 107 4.21 22.82 12.86
C LEU A 107 3.59 21.42 12.77
N VAL A 108 4.11 20.62 11.85
CA VAL A 108 3.92 19.17 11.85
C VAL A 108 5.25 18.50 12.18
N VAL A 109 5.25 17.60 13.15
CA VAL A 109 6.39 16.75 13.50
C VAL A 109 6.02 15.31 13.15
N ALA A 110 6.68 14.72 12.15
CA ALA A 110 6.38 13.37 11.69
C ALA A 110 7.58 12.42 11.90
N ALA A 111 7.32 11.13 11.98
CA ALA A 111 8.34 10.08 12.04
C ALA A 111 8.28 9.16 10.82
N THR A 112 9.43 8.65 10.39
CA THR A 112 9.49 7.56 9.39
C THR A 112 9.07 6.20 9.95
N HIS A 113 8.86 6.12 11.27
CA HIS A 113 8.57 4.89 11.98
C HIS A 113 9.62 3.79 11.79
N THR A 114 10.90 4.15 11.62
CA THR A 114 11.98 3.15 11.66
C THR A 114 12.13 2.57 13.06
N HIS A 115 12.15 1.23 13.16
CA HIS A 115 12.40 0.52 14.43
C HIS A 115 13.90 0.44 14.76
N ASN A 116 14.75 1.04 13.93
CA ASN A 116 16.20 1.05 14.04
C ASN A 116 16.74 2.44 14.43
N ALA A 117 16.00 3.18 15.24
CA ALA A 117 16.41 4.47 15.78
C ALA A 117 16.30 4.50 17.32
N PRO A 118 17.03 5.41 18.00
CA PRO A 118 17.00 5.48 19.45
C PRO A 118 15.60 5.78 20.00
N THR A 119 15.27 5.18 21.14
CA THR A 119 14.04 5.50 21.87
C THR A 119 14.09 6.93 22.40
N LEU A 120 12.96 7.62 22.33
CA LEU A 120 12.78 8.96 22.85
C LEU A 120 11.93 8.93 24.13
N ILE A 121 12.03 9.98 24.94
CA ILE A 121 11.16 10.07 26.13
C ILE A 121 9.68 10.05 25.76
N GLY A 122 8.88 9.40 26.59
CA GLY A 122 7.43 9.30 26.40
C GLY A 122 7.00 8.37 25.26
N TYR A 123 7.93 7.87 24.43
CA TYR A 123 7.61 6.86 23.43
C TYR A 123 7.42 5.50 24.10
N ALA A 124 6.23 4.89 23.94
CA ALA A 124 5.90 3.55 24.45
C ALA A 124 6.41 3.31 25.89
N PRO A 125 6.02 4.16 26.87
CA PRO A 125 6.70 4.29 28.17
C PRO A 125 6.79 2.98 28.96
N ILE A 126 5.85 2.05 28.77
CA ILE A 126 5.84 0.77 29.49
C ILE A 126 6.87 -0.22 28.94
N VAL A 127 7.33 -0.07 27.69
CA VAL A 127 8.32 -0.99 27.07
C VAL A 127 9.61 -1.05 27.88
N TRP A 128 10.09 0.10 28.39
CA TRP A 128 11.36 0.23 29.10
C TRP A 128 11.22 0.30 30.62
N LYS A 129 10.04 0.64 31.14
CA LYS A 129 9.81 0.88 32.57
C LYS A 129 10.20 -0.32 33.44
N GLY A 130 11.14 -0.11 34.35
CA GLY A 130 11.67 -1.14 35.25
C GLY A 130 12.55 -2.18 34.56
N ARG A 131 13.01 -1.91 33.33
CA ARG A 131 13.87 -2.80 32.52
C ARG A 131 15.16 -2.11 32.06
N THR A 132 15.36 -0.86 32.45
CA THR A 132 16.52 -0.03 32.11
C THR A 132 17.31 0.34 33.36
N THR A 133 18.61 0.60 33.19
CA THR A 133 19.43 1.22 34.23
C THR A 133 19.29 2.74 34.21
N LYS A 134 19.69 3.40 35.29
CA LYS A 134 19.68 4.88 35.35
C LYS A 134 20.54 5.51 34.26
N GLU A 135 21.66 4.89 33.93
CA GLU A 135 22.57 5.34 32.87
C GLU A 135 21.91 5.24 31.49
N GLN A 136 21.15 4.17 31.23
CA GLN A 136 20.40 4.02 29.99
C GLN A 136 19.31 5.09 29.88
N ASP A 137 18.57 5.35 30.97
CA ASP A 137 17.54 6.41 31.00
C ASP A 137 18.16 7.81 30.77
N ASP A 138 19.32 8.09 31.37
CA ASP A 138 20.04 9.35 31.18
C ASP A 138 20.55 9.54 29.74
N ARG A 139 20.97 8.46 29.08
CA ARG A 139 21.37 8.46 27.67
C ARG A 139 20.17 8.70 26.76
N VAL A 140 19.01 8.12 27.07
CA VAL A 140 17.75 8.37 26.34
C VAL A 140 17.31 9.83 26.47
N GLU A 141 17.34 10.43 27.66
CA GLU A 141 17.03 11.86 27.83
C GLU A 141 18.06 12.74 27.11
N SER A 142 19.34 12.39 27.18
CA SER A 142 20.41 13.15 26.51
C SER A 142 20.26 13.13 24.99
N TYR A 143 20.00 11.96 24.40
CA TYR A 143 19.70 11.85 22.97
C TYR A 143 18.40 12.59 22.60
N THR A 144 17.38 12.53 23.46
CA THR A 144 16.13 13.28 23.23
C THR A 144 16.39 14.79 23.16
N ARG A 145 17.24 15.35 24.04
CA ARG A 145 17.62 16.77 23.97
C ARG A 145 18.36 17.08 22.67
N LEU A 146 19.34 16.25 22.31
CA LEU A 146 20.09 16.40 21.06
C LEU A 146 19.16 16.41 19.85
N VAL A 147 18.24 15.44 19.74
CA VAL A 147 17.37 15.35 18.57
C VAL A 147 16.40 16.52 18.48
N ILE A 148 15.90 17.05 19.61
CA ILE A 148 15.07 18.26 19.63
C ILE A 148 15.86 19.47 19.13
N GLU A 149 17.12 19.62 19.56
CA GLU A 149 18.01 20.69 19.07
C GLU A 149 18.28 20.56 17.56
N LYS A 150 18.50 19.34 17.06
CA LYS A 150 18.72 19.09 15.64
C LYS A 150 17.46 19.30 14.79
N MET A 151 16.28 18.95 15.31
CA MET A 151 14.99 19.28 14.66
C MET A 151 14.75 20.78 14.61
N GLU A 152 15.03 21.52 15.70
CA GLU A 152 14.97 22.99 15.70
C GLU A 152 15.94 23.55 14.64
N GLN A 153 17.19 23.07 14.62
CA GLN A 153 18.19 23.48 13.64
C GLN A 153 17.71 23.24 12.20
N ALA A 154 17.14 22.07 11.91
CA ALA A 154 16.58 21.78 10.59
C ALA A 154 15.50 22.80 10.21
N VAL A 155 14.52 23.04 11.08
CA VAL A 155 13.45 24.01 10.79
C VAL A 155 13.99 25.43 10.61
N VAL A 156 14.93 25.87 11.45
CA VAL A 156 15.55 27.20 11.37
C VAL A 156 16.39 27.37 10.10
N ASP A 157 17.15 26.35 9.71
CA ASP A 157 17.90 26.36 8.44
C ASP A 157 16.96 26.41 7.24
N ALA A 158 15.85 25.68 7.28
CA ALA A 158 14.83 25.73 6.24
C ALA A 158 14.18 27.13 6.17
N LEU A 159 13.85 27.74 7.31
CA LEU A 159 13.35 29.12 7.39
C LEU A 159 14.31 30.13 6.74
N ALA A 160 15.62 29.97 6.96
CA ALA A 160 16.65 30.87 6.44
C ALA A 160 16.94 30.67 4.94
N LYS A 161 16.74 29.45 4.42
CA LYS A 161 16.99 29.07 3.02
C LYS A 161 15.76 29.20 2.12
N ARG A 162 14.72 29.92 2.56
CA ARG A 162 13.51 30.10 1.76
C ARG A 162 13.81 30.87 0.47
N GLU A 163 13.38 30.32 -0.66
CA GLU A 163 13.43 30.95 -1.98
C GLU A 163 12.09 30.70 -2.73
N PRO A 164 11.75 31.53 -3.74
CA PRO A 164 10.56 31.30 -4.55
C PRO A 164 10.63 29.96 -5.29
N MET A 165 9.66 29.08 -5.02
CA MET A 165 9.51 27.78 -5.67
C MET A 165 8.08 27.53 -6.11
N SER A 166 7.88 26.85 -7.23
CA SER A 166 6.58 26.28 -7.58
C SER A 166 6.39 24.93 -6.89
N LEU A 167 5.18 24.66 -6.40
CA LEU A 167 4.82 23.38 -5.80
C LEU A 167 3.86 22.63 -6.73
N GLU A 168 4.13 21.34 -6.92
CA GLU A 168 3.26 20.43 -7.64
C GLU A 168 3.30 19.06 -7.00
N TRP A 169 2.24 18.27 -7.19
CA TRP A 169 2.16 16.95 -6.60
C TRP A 169 1.59 15.92 -7.59
N ALA A 170 1.81 14.66 -7.29
CA ALA A 170 1.29 13.54 -8.06
C ALA A 170 0.94 12.38 -7.14
N LEU A 171 0.12 11.45 -7.64
CA LEU A 171 -0.29 10.26 -6.92
C LEU A 171 0.13 9.03 -7.72
N GLY A 172 1.11 8.29 -7.20
CA GLY A 172 1.60 7.05 -7.78
C GLY A 172 1.35 5.84 -6.92
N ARG A 173 2.20 4.83 -7.08
CA ARG A 173 2.05 3.55 -6.39
C ARG A 173 3.38 2.93 -5.97
N ALA A 174 3.40 2.34 -4.78
CA ALA A 174 4.41 1.37 -4.37
C ALA A 174 3.74 0.08 -3.86
N THR A 175 4.31 -1.08 -4.16
CA THR A 175 3.62 -2.38 -4.02
C THR A 175 4.26 -3.33 -3.01
N PHE A 176 5.26 -2.90 -2.24
CA PHE A 176 5.95 -3.78 -1.30
C PHE A 176 5.27 -3.88 0.07
N GLY A 177 4.36 -2.98 0.42
CA GLY A 177 3.56 -3.12 1.63
C GLY A 177 2.61 -4.31 1.54
N GLY A 178 2.58 -5.15 2.56
CA GLY A 178 1.65 -6.27 2.70
C GLY A 178 1.02 -6.30 4.08
N ASN A 179 -0.28 -6.64 4.15
CA ASN A 179 -0.97 -6.74 5.42
C ASN A 179 -0.34 -7.87 6.26
N ARG A 180 -0.06 -7.58 7.54
CA ARG A 180 0.69 -8.48 8.42
C ARG A 180 -0.19 -9.33 9.36
N ARG A 181 -1.52 -9.27 9.20
CA ARG A 181 -2.49 -9.90 10.11
C ARG A 181 -3.00 -11.22 9.55
N ILE A 182 -2.55 -12.35 10.09
CA ILE A 182 -3.12 -13.65 9.75
C ILE A 182 -4.44 -13.83 10.51
N ILE A 183 -5.52 -14.03 9.76
CA ILE A 183 -6.87 -14.20 10.28
C ILE A 183 -7.32 -15.65 10.04
N SER A 184 -7.87 -16.29 11.08
CA SER A 184 -8.55 -17.59 11.00
C SER A 184 -9.90 -17.51 11.68
N SER A 185 -10.96 -17.94 10.99
CA SER A 185 -12.34 -17.90 11.50
C SER A 185 -12.74 -16.53 12.08
N GLY A 186 -12.34 -15.45 11.40
CA GLY A 186 -12.63 -14.07 11.79
C GLY A 186 -11.77 -13.51 12.94
N ASN A 187 -10.83 -14.28 13.49
CA ASN A 187 -9.97 -13.86 14.61
C ASN A 187 -8.50 -13.78 14.19
N TRP A 188 -7.76 -12.84 14.79
CA TRP A 188 -6.31 -12.76 14.62
C TRP A 188 -5.60 -13.94 15.30
N VAL A 189 -4.69 -14.59 14.57
CA VAL A 189 -3.91 -15.75 15.08
C VAL A 189 -2.40 -15.53 15.06
N GLY A 190 -1.92 -14.42 14.51
CA GLY A 190 -0.50 -14.13 14.49
C GLY A 190 -0.08 -13.13 13.41
N PHE A 191 1.22 -12.83 13.42
CA PHE A 191 1.85 -12.05 12.36
C PHE A 191 2.24 -12.93 11.18
N GLY A 192 2.01 -12.42 9.96
CA GLY A 192 2.38 -13.07 8.71
C GLY A 192 1.76 -12.33 7.54
N PHE A 193 2.21 -12.60 6.32
CA PHE A 193 1.69 -11.92 5.14
C PHE A 193 0.28 -12.44 4.79
N GLN A 194 -0.71 -11.56 4.91
CA GLN A 194 -2.09 -11.81 4.49
C GLN A 194 -2.37 -11.10 3.17
N ARG A 195 -2.34 -11.87 2.08
CA ARG A 195 -2.39 -11.35 0.71
C ARG A 195 -3.68 -10.59 0.38
N ASN A 196 -4.82 -11.05 0.88
CA ASN A 196 -6.14 -10.52 0.51
C ASN A 196 -6.73 -9.57 1.55
N ALA A 197 -5.92 -9.15 2.53
CA ALA A 197 -6.32 -8.11 3.46
C ALA A 197 -6.02 -6.72 2.87
N PRO A 198 -6.71 -5.67 3.33
CA PRO A 198 -6.54 -4.32 2.82
C PRO A 198 -5.09 -3.84 2.94
N VAL A 199 -4.63 -3.12 1.90
CA VAL A 199 -3.35 -2.40 1.84
C VAL A 199 -3.62 -1.06 1.13
N ASP A 200 -2.90 0.00 1.48
CA ASP A 200 -2.90 1.24 0.72
C ASP A 200 -1.59 1.38 -0.05
N HIS A 201 -1.61 1.04 -1.33
CA HIS A 201 -0.44 1.12 -2.19
C HIS A 201 -0.17 2.54 -2.74
N SER A 202 -0.95 3.55 -2.37
CA SER A 202 -0.78 4.89 -2.93
C SER A 202 0.53 5.52 -2.48
N LEU A 203 1.20 6.22 -3.39
CA LEU A 203 2.42 6.98 -3.13
C LEU A 203 2.20 8.43 -3.57
N PRO A 204 1.61 9.31 -2.73
CA PRO A 204 1.58 10.74 -3.03
C PRO A 204 3.00 11.32 -2.93
N VAL A 205 3.34 12.18 -3.87
CA VAL A 205 4.65 12.85 -3.95
C VAL A 205 4.45 14.32 -4.29
N LEU A 206 5.03 15.21 -3.51
CA LEU A 206 5.09 16.66 -3.76
C LEU A 206 6.52 17.05 -4.14
N PHE A 207 6.62 17.88 -5.18
CA PHE A 207 7.87 18.41 -5.72
C PHE A 207 7.90 19.92 -5.54
N ALA A 208 9.03 20.44 -5.06
CA ALA A 208 9.31 21.87 -5.02
C ALA A 208 10.39 22.23 -6.06
N LYS A 209 10.03 23.10 -7.00
CA LYS A 209 10.90 23.52 -8.11
C LYS A 209 11.31 24.98 -7.98
N ASP A 210 12.61 25.25 -8.08
CA ASP A 210 13.13 26.61 -8.14
C ASP A 210 12.73 27.32 -9.46
N SER A 211 13.10 28.60 -9.57
CA SER A 211 12.86 29.41 -10.77
C SER A 211 13.61 28.93 -12.03
N LYS A 212 14.58 28.02 -11.88
CA LYS A 212 15.35 27.41 -12.98
C LYS A 212 14.80 26.05 -13.39
N GLY A 213 13.72 25.58 -12.74
CA GLY A 213 13.10 24.27 -12.98
C GLY A 213 13.78 23.10 -12.28
N ASN A 214 14.80 23.34 -11.45
CA ASN A 214 15.45 22.30 -10.68
C ASN A 214 14.61 21.92 -9.46
N ILE A 215 14.54 20.62 -9.19
CA ILE A 215 13.92 20.10 -7.97
C ILE A 215 14.82 20.41 -6.78
N ARG A 216 14.25 21.04 -5.76
CA ARG A 216 14.92 21.39 -4.49
C ARG A 216 14.44 20.54 -3.34
N ALA A 217 13.21 20.05 -3.43
CA ALA A 217 12.65 19.15 -2.45
C ALA A 217 11.69 18.15 -3.08
N VAL A 218 11.66 16.96 -2.49
CA VAL A 218 10.69 15.92 -2.80
C VAL A 218 10.13 15.42 -1.48
N TRP A 219 8.82 15.47 -1.31
CA TRP A 219 8.15 14.91 -0.14
C TRP A 219 7.25 13.77 -0.60
N ALA A 220 7.50 12.56 -0.11
CA ALA A 220 6.71 11.38 -0.43
C ALA A 220 6.14 10.71 0.82
N ASN A 221 5.12 9.87 0.62
CA ASN A 221 4.47 9.11 1.70
C ASN A 221 4.14 7.69 1.29
N TYR A 222 4.36 6.72 2.17
CA TYR A 222 3.89 5.36 1.94
C TYR A 222 3.36 4.69 3.21
N ALA A 223 2.25 3.96 3.09
CA ALA A 223 1.56 3.30 4.21
C ALA A 223 2.17 1.92 4.52
N CYS A 224 3.38 1.91 5.09
CA CYS A 224 4.08 0.68 5.48
C CYS A 224 4.99 0.93 6.68
N HIS A 225 5.07 -0.01 7.62
CA HIS A 225 6.08 0.03 8.68
C HIS A 225 7.51 0.03 8.08
N CYS A 226 8.43 0.75 8.71
CA CYS A 226 9.88 0.67 8.48
C CYS A 226 10.51 -0.43 9.34
N THR A 227 10.21 -1.68 8.96
CA THR A 227 10.62 -2.91 9.68
C THR A 227 11.27 -3.94 8.76
N THR A 228 11.83 -3.52 7.61
CA THR A 228 12.42 -4.45 6.65
C THR A 228 13.56 -5.26 7.25
N VAL A 229 14.38 -4.67 8.13
CA VAL A 229 15.50 -5.37 8.78
C VAL A 229 15.16 -6.01 10.14
N GLY A 230 13.88 -6.02 10.53
CA GLY A 230 13.39 -6.67 11.74
C GLY A 230 14.07 -6.19 13.03
N SER A 231 14.23 -7.09 14.00
CA SER A 231 14.75 -6.79 15.36
C SER A 231 16.25 -6.49 15.45
N ARG A 232 16.91 -6.26 14.31
CA ARG A 232 18.33 -5.92 14.23
C ARG A 232 18.65 -4.78 15.21
N ASN A 233 19.67 -4.97 16.07
CA ASN A 233 20.02 -4.00 17.10
C ASN A 233 21.07 -2.98 16.62
N ARG A 234 20.85 -2.39 15.44
CA ARG A 234 21.74 -1.40 14.83
C ARG A 234 20.95 -0.22 14.29
N ILE A 235 21.58 0.94 14.24
CA ILE A 235 20.97 2.20 13.82
C ILE A 235 20.78 2.23 12.31
N GLY A 236 19.60 2.63 11.84
CA GLY A 236 19.34 2.85 10.43
C GLY A 236 17.93 3.36 10.12
N GLY A 237 17.80 4.03 8.97
CA GLY A 237 16.52 4.58 8.51
C GLY A 237 15.58 3.58 7.84
N ASP A 238 15.97 2.30 7.76
CA ASP A 238 15.24 1.22 7.04
C ASP A 238 14.88 1.66 5.59
N TRP A 239 13.81 1.14 4.99
CA TRP A 239 13.48 1.47 3.60
C TRP A 239 13.21 2.96 3.37
N ALA A 240 12.69 3.71 4.35
CA ALA A 240 12.43 5.14 4.20
C ALA A 240 13.73 5.97 4.20
N GLY A 241 14.72 5.57 4.99
CA GLY A 241 16.06 6.16 4.94
C GLY A 241 16.72 5.97 3.58
N TYR A 242 16.65 4.74 3.04
CA TYR A 242 17.12 4.46 1.68
C TYR A 242 16.31 5.22 0.62
N ALA A 243 14.98 5.30 0.75
CA ALA A 243 14.13 6.06 -0.17
C ALA A 243 14.57 7.51 -0.25
N ASN A 244 14.80 8.16 0.90
CA ASN A 244 15.32 9.52 0.93
C ASN A 244 16.67 9.63 0.21
N ALA A 245 17.63 8.74 0.50
CA ALA A 245 18.94 8.77 -0.14
C ALA A 245 18.86 8.60 -1.68
N TRP A 246 18.04 7.67 -2.15
CA TRP A 246 17.83 7.44 -3.58
C TRP A 246 17.12 8.62 -4.25
N ILE A 247 16.09 9.20 -3.65
CA ILE A 247 15.43 10.41 -4.16
C ILE A 247 16.41 11.58 -4.24
N GLU A 248 17.19 11.83 -3.17
CA GLU A 248 18.20 12.88 -3.15
C GLU A 248 19.21 12.70 -4.31
N ASN A 249 19.62 11.46 -4.61
CA ASN A 249 20.50 11.15 -5.72
C ASN A 249 19.84 11.40 -7.09
N GLU A 250 18.62 10.91 -7.30
CA GLU A 250 17.88 11.03 -8.57
C GLU A 250 17.51 12.49 -8.91
N PHE A 251 17.29 13.32 -7.90
CA PHE A 251 16.85 14.70 -8.04
C PHE A 251 17.94 15.73 -7.70
N GLY A 252 19.19 15.44 -8.08
CA GLY A 252 20.27 16.44 -8.07
C GLY A 252 20.60 17.01 -6.68
N LYS A 253 20.53 16.19 -5.64
CA LYS A 253 20.70 16.54 -4.22
C LYS A 253 19.59 17.43 -3.64
N ALA A 254 18.38 17.38 -4.19
CA ALA A 254 17.18 17.87 -3.54
C ALA A 254 17.04 17.28 -2.12
N VAL A 255 16.42 17.96 -1.17
CA VAL A 255 16.11 17.39 0.15
C VAL A 255 14.86 16.51 0.02
N SER A 256 14.98 15.22 0.35
CA SER A 256 13.84 14.29 0.35
C SER A 256 13.20 14.19 1.73
N LEU A 257 11.87 14.14 1.85
CA LEU A 257 11.16 13.86 3.09
C LEU A 257 10.26 12.63 2.90
N MET A 258 10.42 11.60 3.72
CA MET A 258 9.53 10.44 3.72
C MET A 258 8.63 10.44 4.95
N THR A 259 7.33 10.52 4.72
CA THR A 259 6.31 10.36 5.77
C THR A 259 5.64 8.99 5.65
N ILE A 260 4.98 8.53 6.71
CA ILE A 260 4.30 7.23 6.71
C ILE A 260 2.78 7.45 6.68
N GLY A 261 2.09 6.73 5.80
CA GLY A 261 0.63 6.76 5.67
C GLY A 261 -0.06 5.89 6.72
N CYS A 262 -1.38 5.68 6.63
CA CYS A 262 -2.06 4.74 7.53
C CYS A 262 -1.70 3.29 7.17
N GLY A 263 -0.67 2.74 7.80
CA GLY A 263 -0.12 1.41 7.50
C GLY A 263 0.30 0.65 8.76
N ALA A 264 -0.39 0.86 9.88
CA ALA A 264 -0.02 0.24 11.16
C ALA A 264 -0.14 -1.30 11.15
N ASP A 265 -1.01 -1.86 10.31
CA ASP A 265 -1.16 -3.29 10.05
C ASP A 265 -0.45 -3.75 8.75
N ILE A 266 0.45 -2.92 8.20
CA ILE A 266 1.17 -3.18 6.95
C ILE A 266 2.67 -3.29 7.23
N GLY A 267 3.30 -4.38 6.78
CA GLY A 267 4.75 -4.59 6.84
C GLY A 267 5.36 -4.78 5.45
N PRO A 268 6.68 -4.57 5.29
CA PRO A 268 7.35 -4.69 4.00
C PRO A 268 7.47 -6.16 3.56
N GLN A 269 7.24 -6.41 2.27
CA GLN A 269 7.29 -7.72 1.63
C GLN A 269 8.10 -7.64 0.31
N PRO A 270 9.21 -8.39 0.16
CA PRO A 270 9.85 -9.21 1.19
C PRO A 270 10.51 -8.39 2.32
N SER A 271 11.04 -9.08 3.33
CA SER A 271 11.82 -8.49 4.43
C SER A 271 13.03 -9.38 4.77
N GLY A 272 13.95 -8.88 5.60
CA GLY A 272 15.01 -9.69 6.22
C GLY A 272 16.45 -9.28 5.91
N SER A 273 16.69 -8.25 5.09
CA SER A 273 18.05 -7.77 4.81
C SER A 273 18.11 -6.29 4.46
N LEU A 274 19.30 -5.69 4.63
CA LEU A 274 19.57 -4.30 4.22
C LEU A 274 19.40 -4.12 2.71
N ALA A 275 19.80 -5.11 1.89
CA ALA A 275 19.62 -5.06 0.45
C ALA A 275 18.12 -5.01 0.06
N ILE A 276 17.25 -5.72 0.78
CA ILE A 276 15.81 -5.62 0.57
C ILE A 276 15.29 -4.23 0.97
N ALA A 277 15.76 -3.67 2.09
CA ALA A 277 15.38 -2.32 2.51
C ALA A 277 15.80 -1.27 1.48
N GLU A 278 17.01 -1.40 0.92
CA GLU A 278 17.51 -0.54 -0.14
C GLU A 278 16.69 -0.67 -1.42
N ASN A 279 16.33 -1.90 -1.84
CA ASN A 279 15.48 -2.12 -3.01
C ASN A 279 14.09 -1.48 -2.86
N HIS A 280 13.48 -1.58 -1.67
CA HIS A 280 12.22 -0.89 -1.38
C HIS A 280 12.37 0.63 -1.47
N GLY A 281 13.47 1.17 -0.93
CA GLY A 281 13.79 2.58 -1.04
C GLY A 281 13.99 3.04 -2.49
N LYS A 282 14.70 2.25 -3.29
CA LYS A 282 14.91 2.50 -4.72
C LYS A 282 13.60 2.52 -5.50
N ALA A 283 12.69 1.58 -5.23
CA ALA A 283 11.38 1.54 -5.88
C ALA A 283 10.57 2.82 -5.66
N ILE A 284 10.65 3.41 -4.45
CA ILE A 284 10.02 4.71 -4.16
C ILE A 284 10.63 5.83 -5.01
N ALA A 285 11.96 5.88 -5.12
CA ALA A 285 12.65 6.90 -5.91
C ALA A 285 12.38 6.77 -7.42
N GLU A 286 12.36 5.55 -7.94
CA GLU A 286 12.01 5.25 -9.34
C GLU A 286 10.58 5.69 -9.65
N GLU A 287 9.63 5.41 -8.76
CA GLU A 287 8.24 5.87 -8.94
C GLU A 287 8.13 7.39 -8.85
N ALA A 288 8.81 8.05 -7.91
CA ALA A 288 8.83 9.51 -7.83
C ALA A 288 9.38 10.15 -9.12
N LYS A 289 10.46 9.59 -9.68
CA LYS A 289 11.03 10.00 -10.97
C LYS A 289 10.05 9.79 -12.12
N ARG A 290 9.37 8.65 -12.16
CA ARG A 290 8.33 8.36 -13.16
C ARG A 290 7.20 9.38 -13.08
N LEU A 291 6.68 9.65 -11.89
CA LEU A 291 5.61 10.62 -11.67
C LEU A 291 5.99 12.02 -12.13
N PHE A 292 7.20 12.47 -11.79
CA PHE A 292 7.71 13.78 -12.20
C PHE A 292 7.84 13.93 -13.72
N ALA A 293 8.24 12.87 -14.43
CA ALA A 293 8.32 12.87 -15.89
C ALA A 293 6.94 12.90 -16.59
N HIS A 294 5.86 12.62 -15.85
CA HIS A 294 4.48 12.60 -16.35
C HIS A 294 3.68 13.81 -15.83
N LYS A 295 2.35 13.70 -15.78
CA LYS A 295 1.45 14.77 -15.38
C LYS A 295 1.42 14.94 -13.85
N THR A 296 1.91 16.08 -13.38
CA THR A 296 1.73 16.57 -12.01
C THR A 296 0.56 17.57 -11.92
N ILE A 297 0.05 17.78 -10.72
CA ILE A 297 -0.98 18.77 -10.39
C ILE A 297 -0.30 19.94 -9.68
N LYS A 298 -0.36 21.13 -10.28
CA LYS A 298 0.19 22.35 -9.66
C LYS A 298 -0.66 22.78 -8.47
N LEU A 299 0.00 23.21 -7.40
CA LEU A 299 -0.65 23.83 -6.25
C LEU A 299 -0.62 25.34 -6.44
N THR A 300 -1.79 25.99 -6.41
CA THR A 300 -1.88 27.42 -6.76
C THR A 300 -2.06 28.36 -5.58
N GLN A 301 -2.37 27.82 -4.40
CA GLN A 301 -2.70 28.59 -3.20
C GLN A 301 -1.84 28.17 -2.01
N MET A 302 -1.54 29.14 -1.14
CA MET A 302 -0.92 28.85 0.15
C MET A 302 -1.85 27.94 0.97
N PRO A 303 -1.31 26.96 1.69
CA PRO A 303 -2.12 26.04 2.45
C PRO A 303 -2.84 26.77 3.60
N SER A 304 -4.16 26.61 3.68
CA SER A 304 -4.89 26.91 4.92
C SER A 304 -4.67 25.77 5.91
N VAL A 305 -4.35 26.08 7.16
CA VAL A 305 -4.12 25.08 8.21
C VAL A 305 -5.29 25.03 9.18
N ILE A 306 -5.74 23.81 9.49
CA ILE A 306 -6.75 23.55 10.51
C ILE A 306 -6.17 22.50 11.44
N THR A 307 -6.05 22.83 12.73
CA THR A 307 -5.60 21.91 13.78
C THR A 307 -6.70 21.75 14.80
N ARG A 308 -6.90 20.53 15.30
CA ARG A 308 -7.87 20.21 16.35
C ARG A 308 -7.27 19.17 17.29
N SER A 309 -7.75 19.14 18.53
CA SER A 309 -7.61 17.98 19.40
C SER A 309 -9.00 17.38 19.63
N ILE A 310 -9.12 16.06 19.50
CA ILE A 310 -10.36 15.32 19.79
C ILE A 310 -10.09 14.28 20.87
N SER A 311 -11.11 13.91 21.62
CA SER A 311 -11.02 12.77 22.54
C SER A 311 -11.39 11.48 21.82
N LEU A 312 -10.49 10.51 21.70
CA LEU A 312 -10.83 9.17 21.18
C LEU A 312 -11.31 8.26 22.31
N PRO A 313 -12.45 7.55 22.14
CA PRO A 313 -13.06 6.79 23.22
C PRO A 313 -12.36 5.45 23.45
N LEU A 314 -12.06 5.17 24.71
CA LEU A 314 -11.67 3.86 25.21
C LEU A 314 -12.87 3.10 25.75
N MET A 315 -12.73 1.79 25.90
CA MET A 315 -13.62 1.03 26.77
C MET A 315 -13.51 1.53 28.21
N LYS A 316 -14.57 1.37 29.00
CA LYS A 316 -14.54 1.78 30.42
C LYS A 316 -13.33 1.15 31.14
N PRO A 317 -12.43 1.97 31.74
CA PRO A 317 -11.29 1.49 32.50
C PRO A 317 -11.69 0.54 33.61
N LYS A 318 -10.80 -0.41 33.91
CA LYS A 318 -11.02 -1.37 34.98
C LYS A 318 -10.93 -0.71 36.36
N PRO A 319 -11.69 -1.17 37.36
CA PRO A 319 -11.65 -0.65 38.73
C PRO A 319 -10.33 -0.95 39.44
N ARG A 320 -10.11 -0.30 40.60
CA ARG A 320 -8.90 -0.45 41.43
C ARG A 320 -8.56 -1.92 41.74
N ASP A 321 -9.53 -2.72 42.14
CA ASP A 321 -9.31 -4.12 42.56
C ASP A 321 -8.75 -5.00 41.42
N TYR A 322 -9.12 -4.70 40.17
CA TYR A 322 -8.53 -5.35 39.00
C TYR A 322 -7.04 -5.02 38.88
N TRP A 323 -6.67 -3.75 39.01
CA TRP A 323 -5.27 -3.32 38.89
C TRP A 323 -4.41 -3.82 40.05
N GLU A 324 -4.95 -3.87 41.27
CA GLU A 324 -4.27 -4.50 42.42
C GLU A 324 -3.98 -5.99 42.17
N LYS A 325 -4.93 -6.73 41.57
CA LYS A 325 -4.70 -8.12 41.15
C LYS A 325 -3.63 -8.22 40.05
N GLN A 326 -3.62 -7.28 39.09
CA GLN A 326 -2.64 -7.28 37.99
C GLN A 326 -1.20 -6.99 38.44
N LEU A 327 -0.97 -6.52 39.67
CA LEU A 327 0.38 -6.42 40.21
C LEU A 327 1.08 -7.80 40.30
N GLN A 328 0.34 -8.91 40.27
CA GLN A 328 0.89 -10.26 40.29
C GLN A 328 1.32 -10.78 38.90
N SER A 329 0.96 -10.11 37.81
CA SER A 329 1.12 -10.61 36.43
C SER A 329 2.56 -10.54 35.88
N GLY A 330 3.47 -9.82 36.54
CA GLY A 330 4.83 -9.56 36.04
C GLY A 330 4.88 -8.73 34.74
N GLY A 331 6.09 -8.45 34.25
CA GLY A 331 6.33 -7.83 32.93
C GLY A 331 5.59 -6.51 32.68
N PHE A 332 5.10 -6.32 31.45
CA PHE A 332 4.40 -5.09 31.02
C PHE A 332 3.08 -4.86 31.76
N HIS A 333 2.32 -5.92 32.05
CA HIS A 333 1.05 -5.82 32.75
C HIS A 333 1.22 -5.35 34.21
N HIS A 334 2.29 -5.79 34.89
CA HIS A 334 2.65 -5.27 36.21
C HIS A 334 2.96 -3.77 36.17
N GLN A 335 3.72 -3.32 35.16
CA GLN A 335 4.07 -1.89 35.03
C GLN A 335 2.85 -1.03 34.68
N LEU A 336 1.95 -1.52 33.83
CA LEU A 336 0.69 -0.86 33.54
C LEU A 336 -0.18 -0.76 34.79
N ALA A 337 -0.31 -1.84 35.57
CA ALA A 337 -1.07 -1.85 36.82
C ALA A 337 -0.56 -0.80 37.82
N LYS A 338 0.76 -0.70 38.00
CA LYS A 338 1.38 0.36 38.80
C LYS A 338 1.01 1.76 38.31
N ALA A 339 1.04 1.99 37.00
CA ALA A 339 0.69 3.28 36.41
C ALA A 339 -0.80 3.61 36.64
N MET A 340 -1.70 2.64 36.46
CA MET A 340 -3.13 2.84 36.67
C MET A 340 -3.50 3.11 38.13
N LEU A 341 -2.87 2.39 39.07
CA LEU A 341 -3.04 2.65 40.51
C LEU A 341 -2.54 4.05 40.89
N ALA A 342 -1.37 4.45 40.38
CA ALA A 342 -0.85 5.80 40.61
C ALA A 342 -1.79 6.91 40.07
N ARG A 343 -2.42 6.68 38.91
CA ARG A 343 -3.45 7.60 38.35
C ARG A 343 -4.68 7.66 39.26
N LEU A 344 -5.17 6.52 39.75
CA LEU A 344 -6.28 6.47 40.70
C LEU A 344 -5.94 7.16 42.03
N ASP A 345 -4.73 7.00 42.53
CA ASP A 345 -4.27 7.64 43.77
C ASP A 345 -4.16 9.17 43.61
N THR A 346 -3.75 9.64 42.43
CA THR A 346 -3.53 11.07 42.15
C THR A 346 -4.81 11.80 41.75
N ASN A 347 -5.62 11.20 40.86
CA ASN A 347 -6.76 11.85 40.22
C ASN A 347 -8.12 11.35 40.72
N GLY A 348 -8.16 10.24 41.47
CA GLY A 348 -9.41 9.57 41.86
C GLY A 348 -10.05 8.72 40.75
N GLU A 349 -9.65 8.92 39.49
CA GLU A 349 -10.20 8.22 38.33
C GLU A 349 -9.14 7.94 37.24
N ILE A 350 -9.52 7.10 36.28
CA ILE A 350 -8.75 6.83 35.06
C ILE A 350 -9.62 7.31 33.89
N SER A 351 -9.05 8.16 33.03
CA SER A 351 -9.72 8.62 31.80
C SER A 351 -10.10 7.43 30.92
N ASP A 352 -11.32 7.46 30.38
CA ASP A 352 -11.79 6.58 29.32
C ASP A 352 -11.66 7.22 27.93
N GLU A 353 -10.85 8.28 27.81
CA GLU A 353 -10.56 8.96 26.57
C GLU A 353 -9.05 9.20 26.37
N VAL A 354 -8.62 9.19 25.11
CA VAL A 354 -7.28 9.58 24.65
C VAL A 354 -7.36 10.92 23.93
N ASN A 355 -6.61 11.92 24.41
CA ASN A 355 -6.46 13.18 23.69
C ASN A 355 -5.67 12.95 22.38
N TYR A 356 -6.23 13.37 21.26
CA TYR A 356 -5.72 13.03 19.93
C TYR A 356 -5.59 14.27 19.04
N PRO A 357 -4.37 14.75 18.76
CA PRO A 357 -4.15 15.86 17.86
C PRO A 357 -4.27 15.41 16.40
N LEU A 358 -4.88 16.26 15.57
CA LEU A 358 -4.91 16.09 14.12
C LEU A 358 -4.83 17.44 13.42
N SER A 359 -4.25 17.46 12.22
CA SER A 359 -4.11 18.67 11.41
C SER A 359 -4.43 18.40 9.95
N VAL A 360 -4.91 19.43 9.25
CA VAL A 360 -5.16 19.40 7.81
C VAL A 360 -4.54 20.64 7.16
N TRP A 361 -3.75 20.43 6.11
CA TRP A 361 -3.25 21.49 5.21
C TRP A 361 -4.01 21.42 3.89
N LYS A 362 -4.72 22.49 3.52
CA LYS A 362 -5.47 22.56 2.25
C LYS A 362 -4.84 23.55 1.29
N PHE A 363 -4.24 23.06 0.23
CA PHE A 363 -3.75 23.86 -0.89
C PHE A 363 -4.91 24.14 -1.83
N GLY A 364 -5.73 25.13 -1.48
CA GLY A 364 -6.96 25.44 -2.20
C GLY A 364 -7.90 24.23 -2.27
N ASN A 365 -8.39 23.94 -3.46
CA ASN A 365 -9.20 22.76 -3.75
C ASN A 365 -8.39 21.62 -4.38
N GLU A 366 -7.09 21.83 -4.61
CA GLU A 366 -6.23 20.92 -5.36
C GLU A 366 -5.72 19.75 -4.52
N LEU A 367 -5.47 19.97 -3.23
CA LEU A 367 -4.94 18.95 -2.32
C LEU A 367 -5.28 19.27 -0.85
N ALA A 368 -5.78 18.28 -0.12
CA ALA A 368 -5.82 18.27 1.34
C ALA A 368 -4.85 17.21 1.88
N ILE A 369 -3.88 17.64 2.70
CA ILE A 369 -2.95 16.77 3.41
C ILE A 369 -3.42 16.64 4.87
N VAL A 370 -3.72 15.42 5.29
CA VAL A 370 -4.21 15.08 6.63
C VAL A 370 -3.06 14.49 7.45
N PHE A 371 -2.94 14.91 8.70
CA PHE A 371 -1.94 14.46 9.65
C PHE A 371 -2.63 13.88 10.88
N LEU A 372 -2.40 12.59 11.11
CA LEU A 372 -3.00 11.79 12.16
C LEU A 372 -1.92 11.32 13.15
N ALA A 373 -2.19 11.42 14.45
CA ALA A 373 -1.30 10.92 15.49
C ALA A 373 -1.30 9.39 15.60
N GLY A 374 -0.17 8.83 16.02
CA GLY A 374 -0.03 7.40 16.32
C GLY A 374 -0.01 6.46 15.10
N GLU A 375 -0.11 5.16 15.40
CA GLU A 375 -0.08 4.09 14.41
C GLU A 375 -1.49 3.82 13.89
N VAL A 376 -1.89 4.54 12.85
CA VAL A 376 -3.21 4.41 12.25
C VAL A 376 -3.24 3.26 11.24
N VAL A 377 -4.18 2.34 11.43
CA VAL A 377 -4.36 1.16 10.56
C VAL A 377 -4.95 1.53 9.19
N VAL A 378 -4.76 0.66 8.20
CA VAL A 378 -5.07 0.95 6.80
C VAL A 378 -6.54 1.25 6.50
N ASP A 379 -7.47 0.71 7.31
CA ASP A 379 -8.91 0.92 7.10
C ASP A 379 -9.30 2.40 7.08
N TYR A 380 -8.59 3.25 7.84
CA TYR A 380 -8.83 4.69 7.84
C TYR A 380 -8.52 5.31 6.48
N SER A 381 -7.40 4.94 5.84
CA SER A 381 -7.07 5.44 4.51
C SER A 381 -8.08 4.93 3.47
N VAL A 382 -8.42 3.63 3.52
CA VAL A 382 -9.42 3.03 2.61
C VAL A 382 -10.77 3.74 2.72
N ARG A 383 -11.24 3.95 3.95
CA ARG A 383 -12.53 4.59 4.21
C ARG A 383 -12.51 6.07 3.82
N LEU A 384 -11.47 6.82 4.19
CA LEU A 384 -11.36 8.23 3.84
C LEU A 384 -11.28 8.41 2.32
N LYS A 385 -10.56 7.56 1.58
CA LYS A 385 -10.51 7.60 0.10
C LYS A 385 -11.82 7.19 -0.58
N ARG A 386 -12.69 6.47 0.12
CA ARG A 386 -14.05 6.17 -0.35
C ARG A 386 -14.99 7.36 -0.13
N GLU A 387 -14.88 8.00 1.03
CA GLU A 387 -15.81 9.05 1.47
C GLU A 387 -15.37 10.48 1.07
N LEU A 388 -14.10 10.64 0.69
CA LEU A 388 -13.50 11.85 0.17
C LEU A 388 -13.02 11.62 -1.26
N ASP A 389 -12.75 12.71 -1.96
CA ASP A 389 -12.13 12.69 -3.28
C ASP A 389 -10.69 12.20 -3.19
N TRP A 390 -10.50 10.89 -3.40
CA TRP A 390 -9.19 10.24 -3.28
C TRP A 390 -8.14 10.83 -4.23
N SER A 391 -8.56 11.48 -5.31
CA SER A 391 -7.65 12.13 -6.25
C SER A 391 -7.06 13.44 -5.72
N ARG A 392 -7.52 13.91 -4.55
CA ARG A 392 -7.14 15.19 -3.93
C ARG A 392 -6.88 15.11 -2.43
N VAL A 393 -6.73 13.90 -1.86
CA VAL A 393 -6.40 13.73 -0.43
C VAL A 393 -5.12 12.91 -0.24
N TRP A 394 -4.29 13.35 0.70
CA TRP A 394 -3.07 12.67 1.16
C TRP A 394 -3.17 12.48 2.66
N ILE A 395 -3.08 11.24 3.13
CA ILE A 395 -3.27 10.90 4.55
C ILE A 395 -1.96 10.41 5.16
N ASN A 396 -1.52 11.03 6.25
CA ASN A 396 -0.32 10.68 7.02
C ASN A 396 -0.72 10.15 8.40
N GLY A 397 -0.02 9.12 8.87
CA GLY A 397 0.04 8.74 10.29
C GLY A 397 1.29 9.30 10.95
N TRP A 398 1.56 8.87 12.20
CA TRP A 398 2.79 9.20 12.95
C TRP A 398 3.12 10.69 13.02
N ALA A 399 2.11 11.54 13.14
CA ALA A 399 2.27 12.99 13.21
C ALA A 399 1.88 13.58 14.57
N ASN A 400 2.72 14.49 15.09
CA ASN A 400 2.57 15.33 16.28
C ASN A 400 2.50 14.60 17.63
N ASP A 401 2.00 13.37 17.69
CA ASP A 401 1.96 12.55 18.90
C ASP A 401 1.96 11.04 18.58
N MET A 402 2.21 10.22 19.60
CA MET A 402 2.24 8.77 19.57
C MET A 402 1.38 8.15 20.69
N PRO A 403 0.04 8.29 20.62
CA PRO A 403 -0.87 7.69 21.60
C PRO A 403 -0.95 6.15 21.53
N GLY A 404 -0.29 5.54 20.55
CA GLY A 404 -0.29 4.11 20.27
C GLY A 404 -1.00 3.75 18.97
N TYR A 405 -1.46 2.50 18.87
CA TYR A 405 -2.23 2.02 17.73
C TYR A 405 -3.64 2.56 17.76
N ILE A 406 -4.13 3.03 16.61
CA ILE A 406 -5.50 3.48 16.39
C ILE A 406 -6.21 2.41 15.55
N PRO A 407 -6.94 1.46 16.18
CA PRO A 407 -7.59 0.37 15.47
C PRO A 407 -8.87 0.84 14.78
N SER A 408 -9.26 0.10 13.73
CA SER A 408 -10.55 0.23 13.06
C SER A 408 -11.60 -0.67 13.70
N ARG A 409 -12.88 -0.53 13.33
CA ARG A 409 -13.92 -1.45 13.78
C ARG A 409 -13.60 -2.90 13.38
N ARG A 410 -13.09 -3.11 12.17
CA ARG A 410 -12.66 -4.44 11.69
C ARG A 410 -11.59 -5.03 12.60
N ILE A 411 -10.52 -4.28 12.85
CA ILE A 411 -9.39 -4.77 13.68
C ILE A 411 -9.81 -4.96 15.13
N LEU A 412 -10.73 -4.14 15.65
CA LEU A 412 -11.33 -4.38 16.97
C LEU A 412 -12.10 -5.72 17.00
N LEU A 413 -12.87 -6.05 15.96
CA LEU A 413 -13.60 -7.32 15.91
C LEU A 413 -12.67 -8.53 15.78
N GLU A 414 -11.61 -8.40 14.97
CA GLU A 414 -10.60 -9.45 14.80
C GLU A 414 -9.72 -9.67 16.05
N GLY A 415 -9.57 -8.65 16.88
CA GLY A 415 -8.68 -8.63 18.05
C GLY A 415 -7.19 -8.62 17.69
N GLY A 416 -6.34 -8.98 18.66
CA GLY A 416 -4.91 -9.21 18.45
C GLY A 416 -4.03 -8.00 18.78
N TYR A 417 -2.91 -7.84 18.04
CA TYR A 417 -1.86 -6.92 18.45
C TYR A 417 -2.28 -5.44 18.47
N GLU A 418 -2.73 -4.89 17.34
CA GLU A 418 -3.09 -3.48 17.20
C GLU A 418 -4.32 -3.09 18.04
N ALA A 419 -5.28 -4.01 18.21
CA ALA A 419 -6.51 -3.77 18.96
C ALA A 419 -6.36 -3.94 20.48
N ASP A 420 -5.66 -4.98 20.93
CA ASP A 420 -5.68 -5.43 22.33
C ASP A 420 -4.30 -5.29 22.98
N PHE A 421 -3.30 -6.03 22.49
CA PHE A 421 -2.04 -6.20 23.24
C PHE A 421 -1.17 -4.94 23.25
N SER A 422 -1.02 -4.26 22.12
CA SER A 422 -0.11 -3.11 21.96
C SER A 422 -0.42 -1.94 22.89
N GLN A 423 -1.69 -1.81 23.34
CA GLN A 423 -2.18 -0.73 24.19
C GLN A 423 -1.41 -0.65 25.53
N VAL A 424 -0.91 -1.80 26.02
CA VAL A 424 -0.08 -1.85 27.24
C VAL A 424 1.18 -1.01 27.12
N TYR A 425 1.82 -0.97 25.93
CA TYR A 425 3.08 -0.26 25.72
C TYR A 425 2.92 1.25 25.83
N TYR A 426 1.76 1.75 25.43
CA TYR A 426 1.41 3.16 25.40
C TYR A 426 0.70 3.63 26.68
N GLU A 427 0.77 2.84 27.76
CA GLU A 427 0.15 3.13 29.06
C GLU A 427 -1.37 3.38 28.96
N GLN A 428 -2.03 2.69 28.01
CA GLN A 428 -3.47 2.80 27.83
C GLN A 428 -4.22 1.87 28.79
N PRO A 429 -5.28 2.34 29.46
CA PRO A 429 -6.00 1.58 30.48
C PRO A 429 -6.85 0.43 29.91
N SER A 430 -7.17 0.49 28.62
CA SER A 430 -7.97 -0.49 27.91
C SER A 430 -7.85 -0.28 26.40
N ARG A 431 -8.42 -1.20 25.62
CA ARG A 431 -8.64 -1.01 24.18
C ARG A 431 -9.61 0.13 23.87
N TYR A 432 -9.56 0.62 22.62
CA TYR A 432 -10.51 1.59 22.08
C TYR A 432 -11.94 1.04 21.99
N ALA A 433 -12.93 1.92 22.13
CA ALA A 433 -14.33 1.60 21.87
C ALA A 433 -14.60 1.52 20.35
N SER A 434 -15.65 0.78 19.95
CA SER A 434 -15.98 0.54 18.53
C SER A 434 -16.40 1.78 17.73
N SER A 435 -16.65 2.91 18.41
CA SER A 435 -16.96 4.21 17.81
C SER A 435 -15.71 5.04 17.46
N VAL A 436 -14.50 4.59 17.81
CA VAL A 436 -13.24 5.31 17.54
C VAL A 436 -13.08 5.67 16.06
N GLU A 437 -13.40 4.73 15.17
CA GLU A 437 -13.25 4.91 13.73
C GLU A 437 -14.17 6.02 13.20
N ASP A 438 -15.46 5.98 13.59
CA ASP A 438 -16.44 6.98 13.17
C ASP A 438 -16.08 8.36 13.73
N LYS A 439 -15.62 8.44 14.98
CA LYS A 439 -15.24 9.72 15.61
C LYS A 439 -14.07 10.37 14.87
N LEU A 440 -13.02 9.61 14.54
CA LEU A 440 -11.87 10.13 13.83
C LEU A 440 -12.18 10.46 12.37
N VAL A 441 -12.88 9.59 11.64
CA VAL A 441 -13.26 9.83 10.24
C VAL A 441 -14.16 11.06 10.11
N ASN A 442 -15.13 11.23 11.01
CA ASN A 442 -16.00 12.41 10.99
C ASN A 442 -15.22 13.70 11.28
N ALA A 443 -14.30 13.68 12.25
CA ALA A 443 -13.43 14.83 12.52
C ALA A 443 -12.59 15.21 11.29
N VAL A 444 -12.00 14.24 10.59
CA VAL A 444 -11.25 14.50 9.35
C VAL A 444 -12.16 15.09 8.28
N LYS A 445 -13.34 14.51 8.04
CA LYS A 445 -14.31 15.00 7.04
C LYS A 445 -14.78 16.42 7.31
N GLU A 446 -15.02 16.77 8.57
CA GLU A 446 -15.35 18.13 8.99
C GLU A 446 -14.21 19.11 8.71
N MET A 447 -12.96 18.70 8.99
CA MET A 447 -11.79 19.55 8.81
C MET A 447 -11.41 19.75 7.34
N VAL A 448 -11.50 18.71 6.50
CA VAL A 448 -11.22 18.85 5.06
C VAL A 448 -12.29 19.68 4.36
N GLY A 449 -13.57 19.51 4.73
CA GLY A 449 -14.68 20.29 4.19
C GLY A 449 -15.50 19.57 3.10
N LEU A 450 -16.62 20.18 2.72
CA LEU A 450 -17.59 19.63 1.75
C LEU A 450 -16.99 19.51 0.35
N GLU A 451 -16.08 20.42 0.00
CA GLU A 451 -15.40 20.51 -1.28
C GLU A 451 -14.47 19.32 -1.57
N PHE A 452 -14.11 18.53 -0.54
CA PHE A 452 -13.33 17.29 -0.67
C PHE A 452 -14.17 16.03 -0.55
N ARG A 453 -15.51 16.10 -0.46
CA ARG A 453 -16.35 14.90 -0.47
C ARG A 453 -16.22 14.14 -1.79
N SER A 454 -16.31 12.82 -1.73
CA SER A 454 -16.35 12.00 -2.93
C SER A 454 -17.57 12.34 -3.78
N LYS A 455 -17.42 12.23 -5.10
CA LYS A 455 -18.54 12.36 -6.03
C LYS A 455 -19.38 11.08 -6.01
N PRO A 456 -20.70 11.14 -6.28
CA PRO A 456 -21.55 9.94 -6.31
C PRO A 456 -21.08 8.86 -7.29
N ASP A 457 -20.42 9.25 -8.37
CA ASP A 457 -19.88 8.41 -9.45
C ASP A 457 -18.37 8.16 -9.34
N GLN A 458 -17.76 8.48 -8.19
CA GLN A 458 -16.33 8.28 -8.00
C GLN A 458 -15.97 6.79 -8.03
N GLU A 459 -15.11 6.41 -8.97
CA GLU A 459 -14.50 5.08 -9.01
C GLU A 459 -13.71 4.79 -7.73
N PRO A 460 -13.69 3.54 -7.24
CA PRO A 460 -12.85 3.16 -6.11
C PRO A 460 -11.38 3.50 -6.37
N ALA A 461 -10.69 4.01 -5.34
CA ALA A 461 -9.27 4.31 -5.45
C ALA A 461 -8.51 3.03 -5.89
N PRO A 462 -7.71 3.07 -6.96
CA PRO A 462 -7.16 1.87 -7.55
C PRO A 462 -6.05 1.24 -6.69
N PHE A 463 -5.65 1.88 -5.59
CA PHE A 463 -4.48 1.57 -4.77
C PHE A 463 -4.71 0.48 -3.73
N HIS A 464 -5.94 -0.02 -3.58
CA HIS A 464 -6.26 -1.04 -2.57
C HIS A 464 -6.07 -2.47 -3.05
N LYS A 465 -5.60 -2.65 -4.28
CA LYS A 465 -5.23 -3.95 -4.87
C LYS A 465 -3.90 -3.81 -5.62
N PRO A 466 -3.06 -4.86 -5.65
CA PRO A 466 -1.93 -4.91 -6.56
C PRO A 466 -2.39 -4.65 -8.01
N PRO A 467 -1.57 -3.95 -8.83
CA PRO A 467 -1.87 -3.85 -10.25
C PRO A 467 -1.89 -5.25 -10.87
N SER A 468 -2.81 -5.46 -11.81
CA SER A 468 -2.84 -6.73 -12.55
C SER A 468 -1.57 -6.93 -13.36
N GLY A 469 -1.08 -8.16 -13.42
CA GLY A 469 0.01 -8.56 -14.30
C GLY A 469 -0.36 -8.61 -15.78
N GLU A 470 -1.61 -8.32 -16.16
CA GLU A 470 -2.16 -8.51 -17.52
C GLU A 470 -1.36 -7.73 -18.57
N GLU A 471 -1.03 -6.46 -18.33
CA GLU A 471 -0.28 -5.65 -19.30
C GLU A 471 1.13 -6.19 -19.54
N LEU A 472 1.85 -6.55 -18.47
CA LEU A 472 3.18 -7.17 -18.56
C LEU A 472 3.12 -8.56 -19.20
N MET A 473 2.06 -9.32 -18.95
CA MET A 473 1.80 -10.59 -19.62
C MET A 473 1.65 -10.38 -21.13
N LEU A 474 0.85 -9.40 -21.57
CA LEU A 474 0.67 -9.09 -23.00
C LEU A 474 1.98 -8.70 -23.66
N VAL A 475 2.79 -7.84 -23.04
CA VAL A 475 4.12 -7.46 -23.55
C VAL A 475 5.03 -8.68 -23.67
N ARG A 476 5.07 -9.55 -22.65
CA ARG A 476 5.86 -10.80 -22.69
C ARG A 476 5.38 -11.73 -23.80
N LEU A 477 4.07 -11.85 -24.00
CA LEU A 477 3.50 -12.69 -25.04
C LEU A 477 3.88 -12.18 -26.45
N SER A 478 3.76 -10.88 -26.70
CA SER A 478 4.17 -10.29 -27.99
C SER A 478 5.64 -10.53 -28.32
N ASN A 479 6.52 -10.36 -27.32
CA ASN A 479 7.94 -10.69 -27.48
C ASN A 479 8.15 -12.19 -27.72
N TRP A 480 7.44 -13.03 -26.95
CA TRP A 480 7.52 -14.50 -27.08
C TRP A 480 7.11 -14.98 -28.48
N VAL A 481 6.09 -14.36 -29.09
CA VAL A 481 5.64 -14.65 -30.46
C VAL A 481 6.65 -14.17 -31.51
N ALA A 482 7.31 -13.02 -31.30
CA ALA A 482 8.27 -12.45 -32.23
C ALA A 482 9.63 -13.19 -32.27
N ASP A 483 9.97 -13.93 -31.21
CA ASP A 483 11.21 -14.69 -31.09
C ASP A 483 11.32 -15.86 -32.09
N SER A 484 12.54 -16.40 -32.25
CA SER A 484 12.77 -17.60 -33.05
C SER A 484 12.12 -18.84 -32.41
N ARG A 485 11.16 -19.44 -33.12
CA ARG A 485 10.39 -20.62 -32.69
C ARG A 485 10.54 -21.80 -33.66
N SER A 486 10.29 -23.00 -33.16
CA SER A 486 10.17 -24.21 -33.99
C SER A 486 9.03 -24.06 -35.01
N LYS A 487 9.07 -24.88 -36.07
CA LYS A 487 8.02 -24.85 -37.10
C LYS A 487 6.65 -25.19 -36.49
N ASP A 488 6.61 -26.20 -35.63
CA ASP A 488 5.37 -26.66 -34.98
C ASP A 488 4.76 -25.58 -34.07
N GLU A 489 5.58 -24.86 -33.30
CA GLU A 489 5.11 -23.74 -32.49
C GLU A 489 4.56 -22.60 -33.36
N LYS A 490 5.20 -22.28 -34.48
CA LYS A 490 4.72 -21.24 -35.41
C LYS A 490 3.37 -21.61 -36.02
N ASP A 491 3.19 -22.88 -36.39
CA ASP A 491 1.94 -23.39 -36.93
C ASP A 491 0.82 -23.35 -35.86
N LEU A 492 1.13 -23.70 -34.61
CA LEU A 492 0.20 -23.57 -33.49
C LEU A 492 -0.15 -22.10 -33.18
N ILE A 493 0.82 -21.18 -33.16
CA ILE A 493 0.56 -19.75 -32.96
C ILE A 493 -0.36 -19.21 -34.06
N LYS A 494 -0.09 -19.57 -35.33
CA LYS A 494 -0.95 -19.21 -36.45
C LYS A 494 -2.37 -19.74 -36.29
N LYS A 495 -2.52 -20.95 -35.74
CA LYS A 495 -3.82 -21.54 -35.42
C LYS A 495 -4.52 -20.77 -34.30
N ILE A 496 -3.84 -20.48 -33.19
CA ILE A 496 -4.39 -19.70 -32.08
C ILE A 496 -4.85 -18.31 -32.55
N ARG A 497 -4.09 -17.62 -33.41
CA ARG A 497 -4.49 -16.32 -34.01
C ARG A 497 -5.83 -16.40 -34.73
N LYS A 498 -6.15 -17.54 -35.36
CA LYS A 498 -7.48 -17.76 -35.97
C LYS A 498 -8.53 -18.05 -34.91
N LEU A 499 -8.24 -18.96 -33.97
CA LEU A 499 -9.16 -19.39 -32.93
C LEU A 499 -9.59 -18.24 -32.01
N VAL A 500 -8.66 -17.38 -31.59
CA VAL A 500 -8.93 -16.25 -30.68
C VAL A 500 -9.89 -15.22 -31.31
N LYS A 501 -9.90 -15.10 -32.64
CA LYS A 501 -10.79 -14.18 -33.39
C LYS A 501 -12.21 -14.71 -33.51
N SER A 502 -12.40 -16.03 -33.44
CA SER A 502 -13.71 -16.70 -33.50
C SER A 502 -14.18 -17.24 -32.14
N ALA A 503 -13.42 -17.00 -31.08
CA ALA A 503 -13.65 -17.51 -29.74
C ALA A 503 -14.94 -16.98 -29.12
N GLN A 504 -15.75 -17.89 -28.60
CA GLN A 504 -16.89 -17.59 -27.74
C GLN A 504 -16.41 -17.46 -26.29
N VAL A 505 -16.83 -16.36 -25.66
CA VAL A 505 -16.62 -16.09 -24.24
C VAL A 505 -17.90 -16.43 -23.51
N SER A 506 -17.81 -17.30 -22.49
CA SER A 506 -18.93 -17.70 -21.65
C SER A 506 -18.52 -17.75 -20.19
N GLU A 507 -19.46 -17.45 -19.29
CA GLU A 507 -19.29 -17.72 -17.87
C GLU A 507 -19.29 -19.23 -17.63
N VAL A 508 -18.42 -19.68 -16.72
CA VAL A 508 -18.26 -21.09 -16.36
C VAL A 508 -19.13 -21.36 -15.16
N ASN A 509 -20.31 -21.96 -15.38
CA ASN A 509 -21.22 -22.35 -14.31
C ASN A 509 -20.84 -23.73 -13.77
N ILE A 510 -19.99 -23.77 -12.74
CA ILE A 510 -19.55 -25.03 -12.11
C ILE A 510 -20.73 -25.75 -11.46
N LYS A 511 -20.86 -27.06 -11.69
CA LYS A 511 -21.99 -27.90 -11.23
C LYS A 511 -21.64 -29.10 -10.35
N SER A 512 -20.37 -29.46 -10.20
CA SER A 512 -20.01 -30.65 -9.42
C SER A 512 -19.78 -30.31 -7.94
N ASP A 513 -20.10 -31.23 -7.03
CA ASP A 513 -19.79 -31.08 -5.59
C ASP A 513 -18.40 -31.63 -5.22
N ALA A 514 -17.73 -32.31 -6.17
CA ALA A 514 -16.46 -33.02 -5.97
C ALA A 514 -15.24 -32.23 -6.48
N HIS A 515 -15.20 -30.93 -6.20
CA HIS A 515 -14.07 -30.05 -6.52
C HIS A 515 -13.58 -29.32 -5.26
N GLU A 516 -12.33 -28.87 -5.31
CA GLU A 516 -11.77 -27.99 -4.30
C GLU A 516 -11.84 -26.54 -4.80
N GLU A 517 -12.09 -25.59 -3.90
CA GLU A 517 -12.00 -24.16 -4.18
C GLU A 517 -10.73 -23.58 -3.55
N THR A 518 -10.01 -22.75 -4.30
CA THR A 518 -8.83 -22.05 -3.80
C THR A 518 -8.59 -20.74 -4.56
N GLU A 519 -7.70 -19.90 -4.06
CA GLU A 519 -7.16 -18.78 -4.81
C GLU A 519 -5.78 -19.12 -5.35
N TRP A 520 -5.58 -18.88 -6.65
CA TRP A 520 -4.29 -19.12 -7.29
C TRP A 520 -4.05 -18.15 -8.44
N ASN A 521 -2.80 -18.12 -8.93
CA ASN A 521 -2.38 -17.28 -10.04
C ASN A 521 -3.11 -17.65 -11.34
N ASN A 522 -3.72 -16.66 -11.97
CA ASN A 522 -4.34 -16.76 -13.28
C ASN A 522 -3.31 -16.65 -14.42
N TYR A 523 -3.83 -16.53 -15.64
CA TYR A 523 -3.05 -16.35 -16.86
C TYR A 523 -2.13 -15.11 -16.84
N SER A 524 -2.39 -14.10 -16.01
CA SER A 524 -1.57 -12.90 -15.83
C SER A 524 -0.72 -12.92 -14.55
N GLY A 525 -0.86 -13.94 -13.70
CA GLY A 525 -0.21 -13.99 -12.38
C GLY A 525 -1.00 -13.30 -11.27
N ASP A 526 -2.26 -12.96 -11.53
CA ASP A 526 -3.14 -12.39 -10.52
C ASP A 526 -3.81 -13.51 -9.73
N PHE A 527 -3.95 -13.35 -8.42
CA PHE A 527 -4.69 -14.32 -7.61
C PHE A 527 -6.18 -14.19 -7.91
N VAL A 528 -6.78 -15.27 -8.39
CA VAL A 528 -8.22 -15.38 -8.65
C VAL A 528 -8.76 -16.65 -8.01
N HIS A 529 -10.05 -16.63 -7.72
CA HIS A 529 -10.76 -17.79 -7.24
C HIS A 529 -10.96 -18.84 -8.34
N ARG A 530 -10.62 -20.09 -8.03
CA ARG A 530 -10.61 -21.23 -8.96
C ARG A 530 -11.31 -22.43 -8.38
N SER A 531 -12.00 -23.14 -9.26
CA SER A 531 -12.43 -24.51 -9.03
C SER A 531 -11.38 -25.46 -9.62
N PHE A 532 -10.90 -26.41 -8.83
CA PHE A 532 -9.88 -27.35 -9.28
C PHE A 532 -10.11 -28.77 -8.78
N ILE A 533 -9.50 -29.72 -9.49
CA ILE A 533 -9.45 -31.14 -9.14
C ILE A 533 -8.00 -31.61 -9.09
N ARG A 534 -7.74 -32.63 -8.27
CA ARG A 534 -6.41 -33.25 -8.15
C ARG A 534 -6.42 -34.67 -8.70
N GLN A 535 -5.23 -35.15 -9.06
CA GLN A 535 -4.95 -36.57 -9.32
C GLN A 535 -4.81 -37.42 -8.03
N GLN A 536 -5.39 -36.94 -6.93
CA GLN A 536 -5.27 -37.58 -5.62
C GLN A 536 -6.16 -38.81 -5.54
N THR A 537 -7.32 -38.76 -6.19
CA THR A 537 -8.28 -39.85 -6.33
C THR A 537 -8.78 -39.86 -7.78
N ALA A 538 -8.97 -41.05 -8.33
CA ALA A 538 -9.58 -41.19 -9.65
C ALA A 538 -11.03 -40.70 -9.60
N ASP A 539 -11.53 -40.21 -10.72
CA ASP A 539 -12.93 -39.80 -10.93
C ASP A 539 -13.38 -38.53 -10.18
N MET A 540 -12.48 -37.80 -9.50
CA MET A 540 -12.75 -36.41 -9.12
C MET A 540 -13.02 -35.60 -10.39
N GLU A 541 -14.17 -34.92 -10.44
CA GLU A 541 -14.68 -34.31 -11.67
C GLU A 541 -15.17 -32.88 -11.43
N VAL A 542 -14.81 -31.99 -12.36
CA VAL A 542 -15.39 -30.66 -12.49
C VAL A 542 -16.26 -30.60 -13.73
N LYS A 543 -17.52 -30.15 -13.57
CA LYS A 543 -18.51 -30.00 -14.66
C LYS A 543 -18.91 -28.55 -14.81
N TRP A 544 -19.10 -28.09 -16.03
CA TRP A 544 -19.64 -26.76 -16.31
C TRP A 544 -20.42 -26.69 -17.60
N ASP A 545 -21.34 -25.74 -17.64
CA ASP A 545 -22.19 -25.45 -18.78
C ASP A 545 -21.70 -24.22 -19.55
N VAL A 546 -21.84 -24.23 -20.87
CA VAL A 546 -21.73 -23.02 -21.71
C VAL A 546 -22.92 -22.90 -22.66
N PRO A 547 -23.44 -21.68 -22.91
CA PRO A 547 -24.49 -21.48 -23.91
C PRO A 547 -23.97 -21.79 -25.32
N ILE A 548 -24.81 -22.41 -26.13
CA ILE A 548 -24.55 -22.59 -27.57
C ILE A 548 -24.93 -21.30 -28.27
N ILE A 549 -23.94 -20.50 -28.65
CA ILE A 549 -24.17 -19.28 -29.45
C ILE A 549 -24.07 -19.68 -30.93
N LEU A 550 -25.21 -20.06 -31.52
CA LEU A 550 -25.30 -20.38 -32.95
C LEU A 550 -25.17 -19.11 -33.78
N ASN A 551 -23.94 -18.76 -34.17
CA ASN A 551 -23.76 -17.97 -35.38
C ASN A 551 -23.85 -18.95 -36.56
N GLN A 552 -24.94 -18.84 -37.32
CA GLN A 552 -25.13 -19.61 -38.54
C GLN A 552 -23.89 -19.45 -39.45
N TYR A 553 -23.45 -20.56 -40.06
CA TYR A 553 -22.47 -20.70 -41.15
C TYR A 553 -21.06 -21.27 -40.85
N ASP A 554 -20.64 -21.56 -39.61
CA ASP A 554 -19.34 -22.23 -39.37
C ASP A 554 -19.50 -23.63 -38.73
N SER A 555 -18.80 -24.62 -39.29
CA SER A 555 -18.82 -26.02 -38.81
C SER A 555 -18.02 -26.20 -37.51
N THR A 556 -17.17 -25.24 -37.18
CA THR A 556 -16.27 -25.30 -36.02
C THR A 556 -16.62 -24.21 -35.01
N HIS A 557 -16.88 -24.61 -33.77
CA HIS A 557 -17.17 -23.69 -32.66
C HIS A 557 -15.99 -23.66 -31.70
N VAL A 558 -15.55 -22.47 -31.29
CA VAL A 558 -14.37 -22.29 -30.45
C VAL A 558 -14.79 -21.69 -29.12
N TYR A 559 -14.49 -22.37 -28.02
CA TYR A 559 -14.67 -21.86 -26.66
C TYR A 559 -13.32 -21.56 -26.04
N VAL A 560 -13.25 -20.47 -25.27
CA VAL A 560 -12.02 -20.08 -24.57
C VAL A 560 -12.26 -20.01 -23.08
N PHE A 561 -11.46 -20.76 -22.34
CA PHE A 561 -11.45 -20.78 -20.88
C PHE A 561 -10.12 -20.30 -20.35
N THR A 562 -10.11 -19.64 -19.19
CA THR A 562 -8.88 -19.39 -18.45
C THR A 562 -8.78 -20.34 -17.27
N GLY A 563 -7.56 -20.75 -16.95
CA GLY A 563 -7.33 -21.76 -15.94
C GLY A 563 -5.86 -22.02 -15.73
N GLY A 564 -5.54 -23.21 -15.22
CA GLY A 564 -4.15 -23.59 -15.02
C GLY A 564 -3.96 -25.08 -14.83
N LEU A 565 -2.69 -25.45 -14.84
CA LEU A 565 -2.20 -26.79 -14.59
C LEU A 565 -1.03 -26.68 -13.63
N GLY A 566 -0.88 -27.57 -12.66
CA GLY A 566 0.25 -27.43 -11.76
C GLY A 566 0.61 -28.61 -10.90
N TRP A 567 1.59 -28.34 -10.05
CA TRP A 567 2.38 -29.32 -9.31
C TRP A 567 3.06 -30.34 -10.23
N GLN A 568 3.71 -29.85 -11.29
CA GLN A 568 4.47 -30.70 -12.23
C GLN A 568 5.55 -31.56 -11.55
N SER A 569 6.03 -31.16 -10.37
CA SER A 569 7.01 -31.90 -9.57
C SER A 569 6.46 -33.17 -8.92
N GLU A 570 5.14 -33.35 -8.84
CA GLU A 570 4.52 -34.56 -8.30
C GLU A 570 4.57 -35.72 -9.29
N PRO A 571 4.42 -36.97 -8.81
CA PRO A 571 4.43 -38.16 -9.66
C PRO A 571 3.45 -38.04 -10.84
N GLU A 572 3.92 -38.46 -12.01
CA GLU A 572 3.10 -38.56 -13.22
C GLU A 572 2.10 -39.70 -13.08
N THR A 573 0.88 -39.46 -13.55
CA THR A 573 -0.20 -40.44 -13.56
C THR A 573 -0.82 -40.51 -14.96
N ARG A 574 -2.03 -41.07 -15.09
CA ARG A 574 -2.76 -41.08 -16.35
C ARG A 574 -3.33 -39.71 -16.76
N GLY A 575 -3.17 -38.67 -15.95
CA GLY A 575 -3.61 -37.33 -16.31
C GLY A 575 -5.08 -37.04 -15.97
N PHE A 576 -5.71 -36.29 -16.85
CA PHE A 576 -7.09 -35.86 -16.82
C PHE A 576 -7.78 -36.21 -18.14
N LEU A 577 -9.11 -36.31 -18.09
CA LEU A 577 -9.94 -36.59 -19.25
C LEU A 577 -10.98 -35.49 -19.42
N LEU A 578 -10.91 -34.78 -20.55
CA LEU A 578 -11.95 -33.86 -21.01
C LEU A 578 -13.06 -34.65 -21.71
N SER A 579 -14.29 -34.40 -21.27
CA SER A 579 -15.52 -34.91 -21.88
C SER A 579 -16.41 -33.77 -22.34
N VAL A 580 -17.16 -34.00 -23.42
CA VAL A 580 -18.14 -33.05 -23.97
C VAL A 580 -19.45 -33.82 -24.17
N GLN A 581 -20.54 -33.33 -23.58
CA GLN A 581 -21.85 -34.04 -23.61
C GLN A 581 -21.75 -35.49 -23.14
N HIS A 582 -20.99 -35.73 -22.06
CA HIS A 582 -20.72 -37.06 -21.49
C HIS A 582 -19.92 -38.03 -22.38
N GLU A 583 -19.44 -37.60 -23.55
CA GLU A 583 -18.52 -38.39 -24.37
C GLU A 583 -17.08 -38.07 -24.00
N GLU A 584 -16.26 -39.11 -23.75
CA GLU A 584 -14.83 -38.99 -23.47
C GLU A 584 -14.07 -38.56 -24.73
N LYS A 585 -13.31 -37.46 -24.68
CA LYS A 585 -12.68 -36.86 -25.88
C LYS A 585 -11.16 -36.79 -25.82
N ILE A 586 -10.59 -36.15 -24.80
CA ILE A 586 -9.15 -35.85 -24.75
C ILE A 586 -8.56 -36.24 -23.41
N GLU A 587 -7.61 -37.17 -23.40
CA GLU A 587 -6.69 -37.38 -22.27
C GLU A 587 -5.53 -36.37 -22.35
N PHE A 588 -5.22 -35.68 -21.26
CA PHE A 588 -4.16 -34.69 -21.16
C PHE A 588 -3.54 -34.67 -19.75
N ASP A 589 -2.37 -34.06 -19.58
CA ASP A 589 -1.76 -33.89 -18.25
C ASP A 589 -1.11 -32.51 -18.10
N VAL A 590 -0.59 -32.24 -16.90
CA VAL A 590 0.05 -30.99 -16.50
C VAL A 590 1.21 -30.63 -17.41
N THR A 591 1.19 -29.40 -17.92
CA THR A 591 2.24 -28.84 -18.78
C THR A 591 2.43 -27.35 -18.47
N LYS A 592 3.64 -26.86 -18.74
CA LYS A 592 3.99 -25.42 -18.72
C LYS A 592 4.34 -24.89 -20.11
N LYS A 593 4.18 -25.72 -21.14
CA LYS A 593 4.50 -25.39 -22.54
C LYS A 593 3.22 -25.30 -23.36
N LEU A 594 3.29 -24.53 -24.45
CA LEU A 594 2.26 -24.56 -25.48
C LEU A 594 2.01 -26.02 -25.91
N SER A 595 0.78 -26.48 -25.75
CA SER A 595 0.41 -27.89 -25.94
C SER A 595 -0.89 -28.00 -26.72
N HIS A 596 -1.01 -29.07 -27.50
CA HIS A 596 -2.10 -29.30 -28.43
C HIS A 596 -2.50 -30.77 -28.40
N TRP A 597 -3.79 -31.03 -28.17
CA TRP A 597 -4.39 -32.35 -28.11
C TRP A 597 -5.60 -32.42 -29.03
N VAL A 598 -5.82 -33.58 -29.65
CA VAL A 598 -6.93 -33.85 -30.56
C VAL A 598 -7.58 -35.16 -30.15
N SER A 599 -8.91 -35.22 -30.13
CA SER A 599 -9.64 -36.45 -29.85
C SER A 599 -9.42 -37.50 -30.95
N ASN A 600 -9.53 -38.78 -30.60
CA ASN A 600 -9.31 -39.88 -31.55
C ASN A 600 -10.27 -39.85 -32.75
N ASP A 601 -11.49 -39.32 -32.56
CA ASP A 601 -12.49 -39.15 -33.60
C ASP A 601 -12.33 -37.83 -34.40
N GLY A 602 -11.36 -36.99 -34.03
CA GLY A 602 -11.11 -35.69 -34.64
C GLY A 602 -12.20 -34.63 -34.42
N THR A 603 -13.19 -34.89 -33.57
CA THR A 603 -14.33 -33.98 -33.33
C THR A 603 -14.02 -32.87 -32.33
N VAL A 604 -13.02 -33.06 -31.46
CA VAL A 604 -12.63 -32.09 -30.44
C VAL A 604 -11.13 -31.86 -30.50
N GLU A 605 -10.75 -30.60 -30.44
CA GLU A 605 -9.36 -30.17 -30.32
C GLU A 605 -9.21 -29.24 -29.13
N MET A 606 -8.13 -29.39 -28.37
CA MET A 606 -7.78 -28.50 -27.28
C MET A 606 -6.35 -27.98 -27.44
N ILE A 607 -6.17 -26.66 -27.40
CA ILE A 607 -4.86 -26.00 -27.29
C ILE A 607 -4.78 -25.29 -25.95
N TYR A 608 -3.72 -25.55 -25.19
CA TYR A 608 -3.40 -24.78 -23.99
C TYR A 608 -2.23 -23.84 -24.28
N LEU A 609 -2.46 -22.54 -24.11
CA LEU A 609 -1.48 -21.47 -24.20
C LEU A 609 -1.14 -20.97 -22.78
N PRO A 610 -0.05 -21.44 -22.16
CA PRO A 610 0.44 -20.89 -20.91
C PRO A 610 0.97 -19.45 -21.13
N THR A 611 0.55 -18.53 -20.29
CA THR A 611 1.00 -17.11 -20.33
C THR A 611 1.58 -16.64 -19.00
N TRP A 612 1.45 -17.46 -17.96
CA TRP A 612 2.12 -17.31 -16.67
C TRP A 612 2.64 -18.67 -16.20
N GLU A 613 3.80 -18.69 -15.55
CA GLU A 613 4.35 -19.90 -14.93
C GLU A 613 5.08 -19.61 -13.62
N SER A 614 5.14 -20.64 -12.76
CA SER A 614 6.02 -20.73 -11.60
C SER A 614 7.04 -21.86 -11.80
N GLY A 615 7.78 -22.19 -10.74
CA GLY A 615 8.62 -23.39 -10.74
C GLY A 615 7.83 -24.67 -11.04
N VAL A 616 6.57 -24.76 -10.61
CA VAL A 616 5.78 -26.00 -10.64
C VAL A 616 4.39 -25.88 -11.29
N ASP A 617 3.93 -24.66 -11.59
CA ASP A 617 2.58 -24.40 -12.12
C ASP A 617 2.60 -23.54 -13.37
N SER A 618 1.50 -23.57 -14.11
CA SER A 618 1.19 -22.65 -15.20
C SER A 618 -0.25 -22.15 -15.12
N GLY A 619 -0.46 -20.95 -15.65
CA GLY A 619 -1.77 -20.35 -15.86
C GLY A 619 -1.86 -19.84 -17.30
N GLY A 620 -3.03 -19.95 -17.92
CA GLY A 620 -3.16 -19.65 -19.34
C GLY A 620 -4.58 -19.78 -19.88
N PHE A 621 -4.64 -19.90 -21.20
CA PHE A 621 -5.87 -19.99 -21.98
C PHE A 621 -6.01 -21.38 -22.58
N PHE A 622 -7.17 -22.01 -22.39
CA PHE A 622 -7.59 -23.23 -23.08
C PHE A 622 -8.52 -22.86 -24.23
N PHE A 623 -8.11 -23.14 -25.46
CA PHE A 623 -8.93 -23.03 -26.66
C PHE A 623 -9.48 -24.41 -26.99
N VAL A 624 -10.79 -24.60 -26.85
CA VAL A 624 -11.45 -25.86 -27.16
C VAL A 624 -12.29 -25.67 -28.42
N SER A 625 -11.93 -26.38 -29.48
CA SER A 625 -12.62 -26.35 -30.77
C SER A 625 -13.47 -27.61 -30.94
N LEU A 626 -14.74 -27.42 -31.28
CA LEU A 626 -15.69 -28.49 -31.55
C LEU A 626 -16.05 -28.48 -33.04
N ILE A 627 -15.74 -29.58 -33.73
CA ILE A 627 -16.05 -29.78 -35.14
C ILE A 627 -17.37 -30.55 -35.21
N ASN A 628 -18.41 -29.89 -35.72
CA ASN A 628 -19.80 -30.35 -35.76
C ASN A 628 -20.39 -30.60 -34.36
N ILE A 629 -20.98 -29.58 -33.76
CA ILE A 629 -21.72 -29.72 -32.49
C ILE A 629 -22.92 -30.66 -32.71
N PRO A 630 -23.06 -31.76 -31.95
CA PRO A 630 -24.23 -32.62 -32.03
C PRO A 630 -25.51 -31.84 -31.66
N PRO A 631 -26.67 -32.13 -32.28
CA PRO A 631 -27.91 -31.44 -31.97
C PRO A 631 -28.22 -31.52 -30.47
N ASN A 632 -28.36 -30.37 -29.82
CA ASN A 632 -28.69 -30.29 -28.40
C ASN A 632 -30.00 -29.53 -28.23
N ASN A 633 -30.98 -30.17 -27.59
CA ASN A 633 -32.33 -29.65 -27.41
C ASN A 633 -32.44 -28.55 -26.34
N ASN A 634 -31.40 -28.34 -25.51
CA ASN A 634 -31.44 -27.44 -24.36
C ASN A 634 -30.64 -26.14 -24.54
N GLY A 635 -29.95 -25.96 -25.68
CA GLY A 635 -29.20 -24.73 -25.98
C GLY A 635 -27.92 -24.51 -25.16
N VAL A 636 -27.46 -25.52 -24.40
CA VAL A 636 -26.31 -25.43 -23.49
C VAL A 636 -25.41 -26.65 -23.60
N LEU A 637 -24.13 -26.48 -23.88
CA LEU A 637 -23.15 -27.56 -23.94
C LEU A 637 -22.54 -27.83 -22.56
N GLU A 638 -22.60 -29.09 -22.10
CA GLU A 638 -21.92 -29.52 -20.88
C GLU A 638 -20.49 -29.99 -21.20
N PHE A 639 -19.53 -29.45 -20.47
CA PHE A 639 -18.14 -29.91 -20.42
C PHE A 639 -17.85 -30.54 -19.06
N SER A 640 -16.97 -31.53 -19.06
CA SER A 640 -16.39 -32.01 -17.80
C SER A 640 -14.92 -32.37 -17.94
N VAL A 641 -14.16 -32.23 -16.85
CA VAL A 641 -12.82 -32.78 -16.72
C VAL A 641 -12.79 -33.66 -15.49
N ARG A 642 -12.37 -34.92 -15.66
CA ARG A 642 -12.16 -35.85 -14.54
C ARG A 642 -10.71 -36.26 -14.38
N SER A 643 -10.31 -36.54 -13.16
CA SER A 643 -9.02 -37.15 -12.84
C SER A 643 -8.98 -38.63 -13.28
N LEU A 644 -7.91 -39.03 -13.97
CA LEU A 644 -7.56 -40.43 -14.22
C LEU A 644 -6.47 -40.95 -13.27
N GLY A 645 -5.91 -40.05 -12.46
CA GLY A 645 -4.78 -40.32 -11.57
C GLY A 645 -5.18 -40.75 -10.17
N ASN A 646 -4.24 -41.40 -9.48
CA ASN A 646 -4.39 -41.78 -8.07
C ASN A 646 -3.09 -41.48 -7.31
N GLY A 647 -3.18 -40.84 -6.15
CA GLY A 647 -2.03 -40.58 -5.27
C GLY A 647 -1.09 -39.45 -5.71
N SER A 648 -1.47 -38.60 -6.67
CA SER A 648 -0.67 -37.45 -7.11
C SER A 648 -1.37 -36.13 -6.84
N ARG A 649 -0.63 -35.09 -6.44
CA ARG A 649 -1.21 -33.77 -6.17
C ARG A 649 -1.24 -32.84 -7.38
N ARG A 650 -0.87 -33.35 -8.57
CA ARG A 650 -1.08 -32.68 -9.87
C ARG A 650 -2.52 -32.23 -10.00
N TRP A 651 -2.74 -31.03 -10.53
CA TRP A 651 -4.06 -30.41 -10.55
C TRP A 651 -4.40 -29.76 -11.90
N PHE A 652 -5.70 -29.73 -12.19
CA PHE A 652 -6.33 -28.97 -13.26
C PHE A 652 -7.32 -27.99 -12.61
N ALA A 653 -7.31 -26.73 -13.07
CA ALA A 653 -8.22 -25.71 -12.57
C ALA A 653 -8.80 -24.85 -13.69
N LEU A 654 -10.03 -24.40 -13.47
CA LEU A 654 -10.69 -23.36 -14.26
C LEU A 654 -10.94 -22.13 -13.40
N ASP A 655 -10.78 -20.95 -14.01
CA ASP A 655 -11.24 -19.72 -13.41
C ASP A 655 -12.78 -19.69 -13.49
N THR A 656 -13.42 -19.41 -12.35
CA THR A 656 -14.91 -19.35 -12.27
C THR A 656 -15.50 -18.21 -13.11
N LYS A 657 -14.69 -17.19 -13.40
CA LYS A 657 -15.01 -16.12 -14.33
C LYS A 657 -14.16 -16.26 -15.58
N GLY A 658 -14.82 -16.51 -16.71
CA GLY A 658 -14.15 -16.56 -18.02
C GLY A 658 -13.55 -15.20 -18.42
N PRO A 659 -12.64 -15.18 -19.41
CA PRO A 659 -12.01 -13.95 -19.89
C PRO A 659 -13.02 -13.04 -20.58
N SER A 660 -13.05 -11.76 -20.27
CA SER A 660 -13.92 -10.79 -20.96
C SER A 660 -13.60 -10.67 -22.45
N LEU A 661 -14.56 -10.20 -23.26
CA LEU A 661 -14.32 -9.90 -24.68
C LEU A 661 -13.16 -8.92 -24.90
N ASN A 662 -12.96 -7.98 -23.98
CA ASN A 662 -11.83 -7.05 -24.06
C ASN A 662 -10.50 -7.77 -23.85
N GLN A 663 -10.42 -8.71 -22.90
CA GLN A 663 -9.23 -9.53 -22.67
C GLN A 663 -8.91 -10.41 -23.88
N ILE A 664 -9.92 -11.03 -24.49
CA ILE A 664 -9.74 -11.80 -25.74
C ILE A 664 -9.23 -10.92 -26.89
N ARG A 665 -9.75 -9.68 -27.03
CA ARG A 665 -9.25 -8.73 -28.05
C ARG A 665 -7.79 -8.35 -27.82
N LYS A 666 -7.40 -8.05 -26.57
CA LYS A 666 -6.00 -7.75 -26.23
C LYS A 666 -5.09 -8.95 -26.46
N LEU A 667 -5.55 -10.16 -26.10
CA LEU A 667 -4.83 -11.40 -26.38
C LEU A 667 -4.60 -11.58 -27.89
N ALA A 668 -5.64 -11.35 -28.70
CA ALA A 668 -5.52 -11.40 -30.16
C ALA A 668 -4.50 -10.39 -30.70
N GLN A 669 -4.50 -9.16 -30.18
CA GLN A 669 -3.53 -8.13 -30.55
C GLN A 669 -2.10 -8.50 -30.14
N ALA A 670 -1.92 -9.09 -28.96
CA ALA A 670 -0.60 -9.49 -28.49
C ALA A 670 -0.04 -10.69 -29.27
N LEU A 671 -0.92 -11.53 -29.81
CA LEU A 671 -0.56 -12.66 -30.65
C LEU A 671 -0.26 -12.25 -32.10
N ASP A 672 -0.91 -11.23 -32.64
CA ASP A 672 -0.67 -10.73 -34.01
C ASP A 672 0.75 -10.14 -34.13
#